data_AF-A0A9I3A7L3-F1
#
_entry.id   AF-A0A9I3A7L3-F1
#
_cell.length_a   1.000
_cell.length_b   1.000
_cell.length_c   1.000
_cell.angle_alpha   90.00
_cell.angle_beta   90.00
_cell.angle_gamma   90.00
#
_symmetry.space_group_name_H-M   'P 1'
#
loop_
_entity.id
_entity.type
_entity.pdbx_description
1 polymer ?
#
loop_
_entity_poly.entity_id
_entity_poly.type
_entity_poly.pdbx_seq_one_letter_code
_entity_poly.pdbx_strand_id
1 'polypeptide(L)'
;MESDEKDQPKEPAPFPYIRGSDPRVATCRGKLQSKRCKLNQEINKELRLRAGAENLYKATTNKKLKDTVALELSFVNSNLQLLKEQLSELNSSVEIYQSEGLDYVIPMIPLGLKETKEVNFMEPFSDFILEHYSEPSHIYEDAIADITDTRQAAKTPTRDAQGVSLLFRYYNLLYYVERRFFPPDRSLGVYFEWYDSLTGVPSCQRTVAFEKACILFNLAAIYTQIGARQDRSSEKGLDAAVDNLLRAAGVFRHIFDTFTNAPSMDLKPQVLEVLVALMLAQARECLFEKLLLQVENLPPGRDCVQNHRDLSGEATQLALEYREIHQIIHSNDAHTYLPECWAGLVPLKSEYYKALAHYHAAKTKVSGPGGTSSTAEDATATNRCNKQQQQQRYGRGLEPKDTFIFDETSFESDLDPVTLRRAHLRESLSSHEEAQRLQRMCRELKNKVALSKVLNYAHERTAEELEELELDRTGTVGSRSHLSALDEPDLDQLDVTLNATSKFTISLTGPDFTMHRCDDPFRKLGPIAIFSARRHWTAPRSVRLQKGGPSFLLGGGTLDRRQSPYGGGAGGSSSSGGNSSSSHSSSSNNRRQQSRSGGRCCGECANKTNYYNDSRACEVCLKDVCNVSEREFRELKLQDGGGGGGGGGGGGGGGGGGGGGEQQQHGTDGTGAEDGRGDISSFGFNIRGDAPVMISTVEINSLADLGGIKEGDFIVELCGVDVKWYTLQQVLKLIRNCEHSLELKVITPMDRNYLKPMAMSHSSKGSISTLSGSSSGISSGAPSPTGTTTKSATKTRSKLGKTRLSSFTSGSWNPFRRTQSLGKIF
;
A
#
# COMPACT_ATOMS: atom_id res chain seq x y z
N MET A 1 29.20 -19.49 52.32
CA MET A 1 29.94 -18.79 51.24
C MET A 1 29.20 -19.06 49.96
N GLU A 2 28.08 -18.35 49.78
CA GLU A 2 27.46 -18.17 48.47
C GLU A 2 28.17 -16.97 47.84
N SER A 3 28.78 -17.17 46.68
CA SER A 3 29.35 -16.10 45.89
C SER A 3 28.28 -15.61 44.92
N ASP A 4 27.73 -14.44 45.23
CA ASP A 4 26.88 -13.62 44.38
C ASP A 4 27.55 -13.35 43.02
N GLU A 5 27.09 -14.02 41.97
CA GLU A 5 27.41 -13.67 40.60
C GLU A 5 26.45 -12.54 40.17
N LYS A 6 26.95 -11.31 40.21
CA LYS A 6 26.21 -10.11 39.79
C LYS A 6 25.79 -10.23 38.33
N ASP A 7 24.47 -10.27 38.11
CA ASP A 7 23.83 -10.00 36.83
C ASP A 7 24.35 -8.68 36.24
N GLN A 8 25.17 -8.77 35.20
CA GLN A 8 25.42 -7.65 34.29
C GLN A 8 24.20 -7.50 33.38
N PRO A 9 23.69 -6.29 33.14
CA PRO A 9 22.62 -6.08 32.18
C PRO A 9 23.14 -6.44 30.78
N LYS A 10 22.65 -7.55 30.20
CA LYS A 10 22.91 -7.89 28.80
C LYS A 10 22.47 -6.71 27.94
N GLU A 11 23.37 -6.18 27.12
CA GLU A 11 23.00 -5.21 26.08
C GLU A 11 21.86 -5.81 25.24
N PRO A 12 20.82 -5.03 24.89
CA PRO A 12 19.74 -5.54 24.06
C PRO A 12 20.32 -6.01 22.73
N ALA A 13 19.98 -7.23 22.31
CA ALA A 13 20.41 -7.77 21.03
C ALA A 13 20.10 -6.76 19.91
N PRO A 14 21.01 -6.59 18.92
CA PRO A 14 20.87 -5.58 17.87
C PRO A 14 19.58 -5.74 17.05
N PHE A 15 19.01 -6.95 17.04
CA PHE A 15 17.74 -7.27 16.43
C PHE A 15 16.82 -7.95 17.46
N PRO A 16 15.72 -7.32 17.89
CA PRO A 16 14.76 -7.98 18.77
C PRO A 16 14.02 -9.06 17.99
N TYR A 17 14.07 -10.31 18.47
CA TYR A 17 13.31 -11.42 17.89
C TYR A 17 11.81 -11.12 17.94
N ILE A 18 11.18 -11.01 16.77
CA ILE A 18 9.73 -10.81 16.69
C ILE A 18 9.05 -12.14 16.47
N ARG A 19 8.12 -12.46 17.37
CA ARG A 19 7.30 -13.65 17.25
C ARG A 19 5.96 -13.30 16.61
N GLY A 20 5.54 -14.10 15.63
CA GLY A 20 4.15 -14.12 15.17
C GLY A 20 3.22 -14.70 16.25
N SER A 21 1.94 -14.86 15.90
CA SER A 21 0.99 -15.55 16.77
C SER A 21 1.43 -16.99 17.06
N ASP A 22 1.31 -17.41 18.32
CA ASP A 22 1.72 -18.76 18.74
C ASP A 22 0.82 -19.82 18.06
N PRO A 23 1.38 -20.73 17.25
CA PRO A 23 0.60 -21.78 16.59
C PRO A 23 -0.07 -22.76 17.57
N ARG A 24 0.36 -22.79 18.84
CA ARG A 24 -0.26 -23.59 19.91
C ARG A 24 -1.51 -22.94 20.47
N VAL A 25 -1.68 -21.64 20.28
CA VAL A 25 -2.87 -20.88 20.69
C VAL A 25 -3.97 -21.13 19.65
N ALA A 26 -4.61 -22.30 19.77
CA ALA A 26 -5.60 -22.84 18.83
C ALA A 26 -6.96 -22.11 18.89
N THR A 27 -6.96 -20.80 18.70
CA THR A 27 -8.18 -19.98 18.59
C THR A 27 -9.07 -20.48 17.47
N CYS A 28 -10.39 -20.26 17.54
CA CYS A 28 -11.33 -20.62 16.47
C CYS A 28 -10.89 -20.03 15.11
N ARG A 29 -10.40 -18.77 15.12
CA ARG A 29 -9.83 -18.06 13.97
C ARG A 29 -8.54 -18.72 13.45
N GLY A 30 -7.64 -19.13 14.35
CA GLY A 30 -6.43 -19.86 14.01
C GLY A 30 -6.73 -21.23 13.39
N LYS A 31 -7.66 -21.99 13.98
CA LYS A 31 -8.13 -23.28 13.44
C LYS A 31 -8.74 -23.12 12.04
N LEU A 32 -9.54 -22.08 11.82
CA LEU A 32 -10.10 -21.77 10.50
C LEU A 32 -8.99 -21.51 9.47
N GLN A 33 -7.99 -20.69 9.83
CA GLN A 33 -6.83 -20.43 8.96
C GLN A 33 -6.03 -21.71 8.68
N SER A 34 -5.77 -22.56 9.68
CA SER A 34 -5.06 -23.83 9.48
C SER A 34 -5.82 -24.78 8.56
N LYS A 35 -7.16 -24.81 8.62
CA LYS A 35 -7.99 -25.58 7.69
C LYS A 35 -7.90 -25.02 6.27
N ARG A 36 -7.98 -23.70 6.09
CA ARG A 36 -7.79 -23.03 4.78
C ARG A 36 -6.42 -23.37 4.18
N CYS A 37 -5.36 -23.32 4.98
CA CYS A 37 -4.02 -23.67 4.54
C CYS A 37 -3.89 -25.11 4.05
N LYS A 38 -4.50 -26.07 4.75
CA LYS A 38 -4.53 -27.47 4.31
C LYS A 38 -5.28 -27.64 2.98
N LEU A 39 -6.46 -27.02 2.86
CA LEU A 39 -7.23 -27.05 1.60
C LEU A 39 -6.46 -26.42 0.45
N ASN A 40 -5.80 -25.29 0.66
CA ASN A 40 -4.96 -24.64 -0.36
C ASN A 40 -3.81 -25.54 -0.82
N GLN A 41 -3.21 -26.32 0.08
CA GLN A 41 -2.18 -27.31 -0.27
C GLN A 41 -2.75 -28.46 -1.11
N GLU A 42 -3.94 -28.95 -0.76
CA GLU A 42 -4.64 -30.00 -1.50
C GLU A 42 -5.07 -29.52 -2.88
N ILE A 43 -5.66 -28.31 -2.99
CA ILE A 43 -6.00 -27.67 -4.27
C ILE A 43 -4.76 -27.55 -5.16
N ASN A 44 -3.62 -27.14 -4.61
CA ASN A 44 -2.37 -27.06 -5.36
C ASN A 44 -1.84 -28.42 -5.82
N LYS A 45 -2.06 -29.47 -5.03
CA LYS A 45 -1.70 -30.82 -5.44
C LYS A 45 -2.57 -31.26 -6.62
N GLU A 46 -3.89 -31.07 -6.52
CA GLU A 46 -4.83 -31.42 -7.60
C GLU A 46 -4.61 -30.59 -8.88
N LEU A 47 -4.33 -29.29 -8.76
CA LEU A 47 -3.97 -28.45 -9.93
C LEU A 47 -2.73 -28.97 -10.67
N ARG A 48 -1.72 -29.43 -9.93
CA ARG A 48 -0.51 -30.02 -10.53
C ARG A 48 -0.79 -31.37 -11.18
N LEU A 49 -1.60 -32.22 -10.54
CA LEU A 49 -2.04 -33.48 -11.12
C LEU A 49 -2.84 -33.25 -12.42
N ARG A 50 -3.74 -32.26 -12.41
CA ARG A 50 -4.50 -31.85 -13.59
C ARG A 50 -3.59 -31.41 -14.73
N ALA A 51 -2.64 -30.53 -14.46
CA ALA A 51 -1.70 -30.06 -15.47
C ALA A 51 -0.84 -31.20 -16.04
N GLY A 52 -0.38 -32.13 -15.18
CA GLY A 52 0.34 -33.33 -15.59
C GLY A 52 -0.51 -34.24 -16.48
N ALA A 53 -1.76 -34.50 -16.09
CA ALA A 53 -2.72 -35.29 -16.85
C ALA A 53 -3.07 -34.65 -18.19
N GLU A 54 -3.30 -33.33 -18.24
CA GLU A 54 -3.56 -32.59 -19.49
C GLU A 54 -2.37 -32.67 -20.45
N ASN A 55 -1.13 -32.55 -19.94
CA ASN A 55 0.07 -32.68 -20.74
C ASN A 55 0.24 -34.11 -21.28
N LEU A 56 -0.02 -35.12 -20.45
CA LEU A 56 0.02 -36.53 -20.86
C LEU A 56 -1.06 -36.85 -21.89
N TYR A 57 -2.26 -36.31 -21.72
CA TYR A 57 -3.37 -36.45 -22.67
C TYR A 57 -3.03 -35.87 -24.04
N LYS A 58 -2.36 -34.71 -24.07
CA LYS A 58 -1.89 -34.06 -25.30
C LYS A 58 -0.73 -34.80 -25.95
N ALA A 59 0.19 -35.38 -25.15
CA ALA A 59 1.37 -36.08 -25.65
C ALA A 59 1.07 -37.52 -26.13
N THR A 60 0.02 -38.15 -25.61
CA THR A 60 -0.29 -39.55 -25.89
C THR A 60 -1.03 -39.72 -27.23
N THR A 61 -0.51 -40.62 -28.08
CA THR A 61 -1.14 -41.02 -29.36
C THR A 61 -1.94 -42.33 -29.26
N ASN A 62 -1.74 -43.12 -28.20
CA ASN A 62 -2.46 -44.37 -27.97
C ASN A 62 -3.89 -44.09 -27.46
N LYS A 63 -4.90 -44.53 -28.23
CA LYS A 63 -6.32 -44.31 -27.91
C LYS A 63 -6.73 -44.85 -26.53
N LYS A 64 -6.32 -46.07 -26.17
CA LYS A 64 -6.71 -46.68 -24.87
C LYS A 64 -6.14 -45.90 -23.69
N LEU A 65 -4.86 -45.52 -23.77
CA LEU A 65 -4.21 -44.71 -22.74
C LEU A 65 -4.83 -43.31 -22.67
N LYS A 66 -5.18 -42.74 -23.83
CA LYS A 66 -5.86 -41.44 -23.90
C LYS A 66 -7.23 -41.46 -23.22
N ASP A 67 -8.02 -42.52 -23.41
CA ASP A 67 -9.31 -42.71 -22.74
C ASP A 67 -9.14 -42.85 -21.21
N THR A 68 -8.12 -43.60 -20.76
CA THR A 68 -7.77 -43.70 -19.33
C THR A 68 -7.37 -42.33 -18.75
N VAL A 69 -6.52 -41.57 -19.43
CA VAL A 69 -6.10 -40.24 -18.96
C VAL A 69 -7.27 -39.26 -18.94
N ALA A 70 -8.22 -39.36 -19.88
CA ALA A 70 -9.43 -38.54 -19.86
C ALA A 70 -10.31 -38.83 -18.63
N LEU A 71 -10.42 -40.11 -18.24
CA LEU A 71 -11.16 -40.51 -17.04
C LEU A 71 -10.49 -40.03 -15.76
N GLU A 72 -9.16 -40.13 -15.66
CA GLU A 72 -8.40 -39.56 -14.54
C GLU A 72 -8.54 -38.04 -14.48
N LEU A 73 -8.50 -37.37 -15.63
CA LEU A 73 -8.68 -35.91 -15.71
C LEU A 73 -10.06 -35.48 -15.22
N SER A 74 -11.11 -36.25 -15.50
CA SER A 74 -12.46 -35.96 -14.99
C SER A 74 -12.56 -36.17 -13.48
N PHE A 75 -11.90 -37.20 -12.92
CA PHE A 75 -11.79 -37.41 -11.48
C PHE A 75 -11.06 -36.27 -10.77
N VAL A 76 -9.90 -35.85 -11.29
CA VAL A 76 -9.14 -34.70 -10.77
C VAL A 76 -9.97 -33.42 -10.82
N ASN A 77 -10.71 -33.17 -11.90
CA ASN A 77 -11.58 -32.00 -12.00
C ASN A 77 -12.73 -32.04 -10.97
N SER A 78 -13.31 -33.22 -10.72
CA SER A 78 -14.35 -33.39 -9.71
C SER A 78 -13.81 -33.16 -8.29
N ASN A 79 -12.63 -33.70 -7.96
CA ASN A 79 -11.99 -33.46 -6.66
C ASN A 79 -11.65 -31.98 -6.46
N LEU A 80 -11.11 -31.34 -7.49
CA LEU A 80 -10.77 -29.92 -7.45
C LEU A 80 -12.01 -29.04 -7.24
N GLN A 81 -13.14 -29.42 -7.82
CA GLN A 81 -14.43 -28.75 -7.56
C GLN A 81 -14.84 -28.91 -6.09
N LEU A 82 -14.80 -30.13 -5.55
CA LEU A 82 -15.12 -30.38 -4.14
C LEU A 82 -14.25 -29.56 -3.18
N LEU A 83 -12.94 -29.54 -3.40
CA LEU A 83 -12.00 -28.78 -2.56
C LEU A 83 -12.27 -27.27 -2.61
N LYS A 84 -12.62 -26.74 -3.79
CA LYS A 84 -13.00 -25.33 -3.95
C LYS A 84 -14.30 -25.01 -3.24
N GLU A 85 -15.28 -25.90 -3.28
CA GLU A 85 -16.54 -25.76 -2.53
C GLU A 85 -16.29 -25.74 -1.02
N GLN A 86 -15.43 -26.64 -0.51
CA GLN A 86 -15.03 -26.64 0.90
C GLN A 86 -14.30 -25.34 1.30
N LEU A 87 -13.43 -24.81 0.44
CA LEU A 87 -12.76 -23.54 0.70
C LEU A 87 -13.77 -22.37 0.72
N SER A 88 -14.73 -22.37 -0.20
CA SER A 88 -15.81 -21.36 -0.25
C SER A 88 -16.66 -21.37 1.03
N GLU A 89 -16.98 -22.55 1.56
CA GLU A 89 -17.70 -22.71 2.83
C GLU A 89 -16.89 -22.12 4.01
N LEU A 90 -15.58 -22.38 4.07
CA LEU A 90 -14.71 -21.77 5.08
C LEU A 90 -14.60 -20.25 4.90
N ASN A 91 -14.59 -19.75 3.68
CA ASN A 91 -14.58 -18.32 3.37
C ASN A 91 -15.91 -17.64 3.73
N SER A 92 -16.99 -18.41 3.84
CA SER A 92 -18.31 -17.94 4.23
C SER A 92 -18.54 -17.84 5.75
N SER A 93 -17.55 -18.23 6.54
CA SER A 93 -17.60 -18.20 8.01
C SER A 93 -17.35 -16.79 8.57
N VAL A 94 -18.36 -15.92 8.51
CA VAL A 94 -18.30 -14.53 9.06
C VAL A 94 -18.44 -14.46 10.58
N GLU A 95 -19.16 -15.40 11.19
CA GLU A 95 -19.51 -15.41 12.63
C GLU A 95 -18.28 -15.51 13.54
N ILE A 96 -17.26 -16.26 13.12
CA ILE A 96 -16.03 -16.51 13.91
C ILE A 96 -15.26 -15.20 14.20
N TYR A 97 -15.52 -14.14 13.42
CA TYR A 97 -14.85 -12.86 13.56
C TYR A 97 -15.64 -11.83 14.35
N GLN A 98 -16.94 -12.03 14.55
CA GLN A 98 -17.79 -11.10 15.29
C GLN A 98 -17.42 -11.10 16.78
N SER A 99 -17.87 -10.09 17.52
CA SER A 99 -17.71 -10.04 18.97
C SER A 99 -18.58 -11.11 19.67
N GLU A 100 -18.13 -11.56 20.83
CA GLU A 100 -18.87 -12.53 21.65
C GLU A 100 -20.08 -11.83 22.31
N GLY A 101 -21.28 -12.42 22.21
CA GLY A 101 -22.50 -11.91 22.85
C GLY A 101 -23.46 -11.11 21.96
N LEU A 102 -23.17 -10.91 20.67
CA LEU A 102 -24.06 -10.21 19.73
C LEU A 102 -25.05 -11.15 19.02
N ASP A 103 -25.98 -11.72 19.78
CA ASP A 103 -27.04 -12.60 19.24
C ASP A 103 -28.05 -11.87 18.34
N TYR A 104 -28.02 -10.53 18.32
CA TYR A 104 -28.97 -9.64 17.64
C TYR A 104 -28.28 -8.52 16.84
N VAL A 105 -27.23 -8.81 16.05
CA VAL A 105 -26.68 -7.79 15.15
C VAL A 105 -26.41 -8.33 13.74
N ILE A 106 -26.69 -7.51 12.72
CA ILE A 106 -26.36 -7.83 11.33
C ILE A 106 -24.86 -8.07 11.21
N PRO A 107 -24.39 -9.22 10.67
CA PRO A 107 -22.98 -9.55 10.66
C PRO A 107 -22.17 -8.63 9.72
N MET A 108 -20.94 -8.30 10.13
CA MET A 108 -19.95 -7.64 9.28
C MET A 108 -19.22 -8.67 8.41
N ILE A 109 -18.76 -8.27 7.22
CA ILE A 109 -17.92 -9.09 6.34
C ILE A 109 -16.44 -8.80 6.64
N PRO A 110 -15.71 -9.73 7.28
CA PRO A 110 -14.26 -9.66 7.43
C PRO A 110 -13.55 -10.37 6.27
N LEU A 111 -12.32 -9.95 5.97
CA LEU A 111 -11.46 -10.64 5.01
C LEU A 111 -10.55 -11.65 5.69
N GLY A 112 -10.33 -12.77 5.01
CA GLY A 112 -9.29 -13.73 5.35
C GLY A 112 -7.89 -13.19 5.04
N LEU A 113 -6.89 -13.68 5.77
CA LEU A 113 -5.49 -13.41 5.43
C LEU A 113 -5.08 -14.25 4.21
N LYS A 114 -4.34 -13.64 3.29
CA LYS A 114 -3.55 -14.34 2.29
C LYS A 114 -2.48 -15.18 2.97
N GLU A 115 -2.22 -16.34 2.39
CA GLU A 115 -1.20 -17.26 2.87
C GLU A 115 0.02 -17.21 1.95
N THR A 116 1.19 -17.54 2.49
CA THR A 116 2.43 -17.60 1.72
C THR A 116 3.32 -18.74 2.18
N LYS A 117 4.15 -19.23 1.26
CA LYS A 117 5.17 -20.23 1.56
C LYS A 117 6.39 -19.60 2.22
N GLU A 118 7.23 -20.45 2.79
CA GLU A 118 8.53 -20.05 3.32
C GLU A 118 9.46 -19.63 2.19
N VAL A 119 10.27 -18.61 2.46
CA VAL A 119 11.25 -18.05 1.53
C VAL A 119 12.57 -18.01 2.28
N ASN A 120 13.60 -18.61 1.70
CA ASN A 120 14.95 -18.57 2.25
C ASN A 120 15.70 -17.36 1.67
N PHE A 121 16.06 -16.41 2.53
CA PHE A 121 16.89 -15.26 2.14
C PHE A 121 18.38 -15.50 2.40
N MET A 122 18.74 -16.48 3.24
CA MET A 122 20.10 -16.66 3.76
C MET A 122 21.13 -16.85 2.65
N GLU A 123 20.92 -17.87 1.83
CA GLU A 123 21.83 -18.23 0.74
C GLU A 123 21.85 -17.14 -0.37
N PRO A 124 20.71 -16.71 -0.95
CA PRO A 124 20.72 -15.69 -2.01
C PRO A 124 21.32 -14.35 -1.60
N PHE A 125 21.10 -13.90 -0.36
CA PHE A 125 21.66 -12.62 0.10
C PHE A 125 23.13 -12.75 0.47
N SER A 126 23.55 -13.86 1.06
CA SER A 126 24.97 -14.10 1.37
C SER A 126 25.82 -14.11 0.09
N ASP A 127 25.37 -14.83 -0.93
CA ASP A 127 26.06 -14.89 -2.22
C ASP A 127 26.10 -13.51 -2.89
N PHE A 128 24.99 -12.77 -2.84
CA PHE A 128 24.94 -11.41 -3.41
C PHE A 128 25.84 -10.42 -2.66
N ILE A 129 25.95 -10.52 -1.33
CA ILE A 129 26.86 -9.67 -0.54
C ILE A 129 28.31 -9.93 -0.95
N LEU A 130 28.70 -11.19 -1.06
CA LEU A 130 30.04 -11.57 -1.44
C LEU A 130 30.37 -11.11 -2.86
N GLU A 131 29.46 -11.33 -3.81
CA GLU A 131 29.70 -11.04 -5.23
C GLU A 131 29.59 -9.55 -5.56
N HIS A 132 28.50 -8.88 -5.14
CA HIS A 132 28.20 -7.51 -5.53
C HIS A 132 28.89 -6.48 -4.65
N TYR A 133 28.89 -6.70 -3.33
CA TYR A 133 29.48 -5.76 -2.37
C TYR A 133 30.95 -6.06 -2.06
N SER A 134 31.45 -7.24 -2.44
CA SER A 134 32.82 -7.69 -2.12
C SER A 134 33.11 -7.68 -0.61
N GLU A 135 32.08 -7.92 0.20
CA GLU A 135 32.16 -7.98 1.66
C GLU A 135 31.89 -9.42 2.15
N PRO A 136 32.48 -9.84 3.28
CA PRO A 136 32.23 -11.17 3.80
C PRO A 136 30.80 -11.27 4.37
N SER A 137 30.05 -12.29 3.94
CA SER A 137 28.63 -12.47 4.28
C SER A 137 28.35 -12.72 5.76
N HIS A 138 29.25 -13.38 6.49
CA HIS A 138 29.06 -13.74 7.90
C HIS A 138 28.80 -12.54 8.83
N ILE A 139 29.25 -11.33 8.45
CA ILE A 139 29.00 -10.10 9.21
C ILE A 139 27.50 -9.70 9.19
N TYR A 140 26.76 -10.20 8.19
CA TYR A 140 25.37 -9.83 7.92
C TYR A 140 24.39 -10.97 8.19
N GLU A 141 24.84 -12.14 8.65
CA GLU A 141 23.97 -13.29 8.95
C GLU A 141 22.84 -12.92 9.92
N ASP A 142 23.14 -12.17 10.98
CA ASP A 142 22.12 -11.69 11.93
C ASP A 142 21.07 -10.78 11.28
N ALA A 143 21.49 -9.92 10.34
CA ALA A 143 20.58 -9.03 9.62
C ALA A 143 19.70 -9.81 8.62
N ILE A 144 20.25 -10.86 8.00
CA ILE A 144 19.50 -11.75 7.11
C ILE A 144 18.55 -12.64 7.93
N ALA A 145 18.96 -13.07 9.11
CA ALA A 145 18.10 -13.78 10.06
C ALA A 145 16.92 -12.91 10.51
N ASP A 146 17.16 -11.64 10.88
CA ASP A 146 16.09 -10.72 11.32
C ASP A 146 14.99 -10.54 10.28
N ILE A 147 15.34 -10.37 9.00
CA ILE A 147 14.33 -10.27 7.95
C ILE A 147 13.61 -11.61 7.70
N THR A 148 14.34 -12.72 7.77
CA THR A 148 13.75 -14.07 7.60
C THR A 148 12.75 -14.36 8.71
N ASP A 149 13.11 -14.04 9.96
CA ASP A 149 12.26 -14.18 11.14
C ASP A 149 11.08 -13.22 11.10
N THR A 150 11.30 -11.97 10.72
CA THR A 150 10.22 -10.98 10.57
C THR A 150 9.21 -11.42 9.51
N ARG A 151 9.68 -11.95 8.37
CA ARG A 151 8.80 -12.53 7.34
C ARG A 151 8.04 -13.74 7.87
N GLN A 152 8.72 -14.62 8.61
CA GLN A 152 8.06 -15.79 9.18
C GLN A 152 7.00 -15.40 10.21
N ALA A 153 7.26 -14.39 11.04
CA ALA A 153 6.27 -13.82 11.93
C ALA A 153 5.08 -13.23 11.14
N ALA A 154 5.36 -12.52 10.04
CA ALA A 154 4.34 -11.91 9.18
C ALA A 154 3.42 -12.92 8.45
N LYS A 155 3.77 -14.22 8.42
CA LYS A 155 2.88 -15.29 7.96
C LYS A 155 1.73 -15.57 8.91
N THR A 156 1.94 -15.37 10.21
CA THR A 156 0.93 -15.62 11.24
C THR A 156 0.77 -14.39 12.14
N PRO A 157 0.41 -13.22 11.59
CA PRO A 157 0.30 -12.01 12.39
C PRO A 157 -0.82 -12.16 13.43
N THR A 158 -0.63 -11.55 14.60
CA THR A 158 -1.68 -11.44 15.59
C THR A 158 -2.82 -10.55 15.07
N ARG A 159 -4.05 -10.75 15.56
CA ARG A 159 -5.25 -10.04 15.07
C ARG A 159 -5.54 -8.82 15.95
N ASP A 160 -4.53 -7.98 16.09
CA ASP A 160 -4.50 -6.82 16.98
C ASP A 160 -3.48 -5.78 16.49
N ALA A 161 -3.27 -4.73 17.29
CA ALA A 161 -2.31 -3.67 16.97
C ALA A 161 -0.86 -4.18 16.82
N GLN A 162 -0.48 -5.26 17.51
CA GLN A 162 0.87 -5.84 17.38
C GLN A 162 1.06 -6.46 15.99
N GLY A 163 0.03 -7.14 15.47
CA GLY A 163 0.05 -7.71 14.13
C GLY A 163 0.10 -6.65 13.05
N VAL A 164 -0.63 -5.54 13.24
CA VAL A 164 -0.53 -4.34 12.38
C VAL A 164 0.90 -3.81 12.36
N SER A 165 1.52 -3.61 13.52
CA SER A 165 2.91 -3.14 13.62
C SER A 165 3.90 -4.08 12.96
N LEU A 166 3.72 -5.39 13.11
CA LEU A 166 4.57 -6.42 12.50
C LEU A 166 4.51 -6.35 10.97
N LEU A 167 3.32 -6.25 10.38
CA LEU A 167 3.16 -6.15 8.93
C LEU A 167 3.76 -4.86 8.37
N PHE A 168 3.59 -3.74 9.08
CA PHE A 168 4.24 -2.48 8.71
C PHE A 168 5.77 -2.56 8.79
N ARG A 169 6.33 -3.17 9.85
CA ARG A 169 7.78 -3.38 9.96
C ARG A 169 8.29 -4.17 8.76
N TYR A 170 7.65 -5.29 8.42
CA TYR A 170 8.08 -6.10 7.29
C TYR A 170 7.95 -5.35 5.96
N TYR A 171 6.84 -4.63 5.73
CA TYR A 171 6.67 -3.78 4.54
C TYR A 171 7.79 -2.74 4.41
N ASN A 172 8.15 -2.09 5.51
CA ASN A 172 9.23 -1.09 5.53
C ASN A 172 10.62 -1.73 5.34
N LEU A 173 10.87 -2.93 5.85
CA LEU A 173 12.10 -3.69 5.55
C LEU A 173 12.22 -4.00 4.05
N LEU A 174 11.12 -4.34 3.39
CA LEU A 174 11.11 -4.63 1.94
C LEU A 174 11.58 -3.42 1.09
N TYR A 175 11.49 -2.19 1.60
CA TYR A 175 12.08 -1.02 0.93
C TYR A 175 13.61 -1.14 0.81
N TYR A 176 14.29 -1.47 1.90
CA TYR A 176 15.75 -1.62 1.92
C TYR A 176 16.17 -2.83 1.11
N VAL A 177 15.46 -3.94 1.26
CA VAL A 177 15.77 -5.21 0.61
C VAL A 177 15.71 -5.09 -0.91
N GLU A 178 14.63 -4.50 -1.42
CA GLU A 178 14.46 -4.27 -2.86
C GLU A 178 15.65 -3.50 -3.45
N ARG A 179 16.09 -2.45 -2.76
CA ARG A 179 17.19 -1.60 -3.24
C ARG A 179 18.56 -2.23 -3.05
N ARG A 180 18.74 -3.03 -2.01
CA ARG A 180 20.06 -3.60 -1.68
C ARG A 180 20.34 -4.91 -2.41
N PHE A 181 19.32 -5.69 -2.72
CA PHE A 181 19.51 -7.06 -3.23
C PHE A 181 18.88 -7.31 -4.59
N PHE A 182 17.85 -6.57 -5.01
CA PHE A 182 17.12 -6.89 -6.25
C PHE A 182 17.53 -5.98 -7.42
N PRO A 183 18.55 -6.36 -8.23
CA PRO A 183 18.89 -5.67 -9.47
C PRO A 183 17.81 -5.88 -10.54
N PRO A 184 17.59 -4.92 -11.45
CA PRO A 184 16.58 -5.03 -12.50
C PRO A 184 16.98 -6.02 -13.62
N ASP A 185 18.27 -6.26 -13.80
CA ASP A 185 18.88 -7.01 -14.90
C ASP A 185 19.30 -8.44 -14.50
N ARG A 186 19.21 -8.79 -13.22
CA ARG A 186 19.60 -10.10 -12.70
C ARG A 186 18.56 -10.71 -11.78
N SER A 187 18.40 -12.03 -11.87
CA SER A 187 17.55 -12.82 -10.97
C SER A 187 18.37 -13.37 -9.81
N LEU A 188 17.92 -13.10 -8.57
CA LEU A 188 18.48 -13.69 -7.35
C LEU A 188 17.99 -15.12 -7.05
N GLY A 189 17.02 -15.63 -7.81
CA GLY A 189 16.40 -16.93 -7.50
C GLY A 189 15.44 -16.91 -6.30
N VAL A 190 15.08 -15.72 -5.80
CA VAL A 190 14.04 -15.54 -4.78
C VAL A 190 12.67 -15.42 -5.44
N TYR A 191 11.72 -16.26 -5.01
CA TYR A 191 10.36 -16.32 -5.52
C TYR A 191 9.35 -16.18 -4.39
N PHE A 192 8.44 -15.23 -4.51
CA PHE A 192 7.35 -14.99 -3.58
C PHE A 192 6.10 -15.72 -4.07
N GLU A 193 5.73 -16.80 -3.36
CA GLU A 193 4.51 -17.56 -3.63
C GLU A 193 3.43 -17.22 -2.59
N TRP A 194 2.30 -16.71 -3.08
CA TRP A 194 1.15 -16.32 -2.28
C TRP A 194 -0.12 -17.01 -2.77
N TYR A 195 -1.01 -17.28 -1.85
CA TYR A 195 -2.34 -17.82 -2.12
C TYR A 195 -3.35 -16.68 -2.11
N ASP A 196 -4.22 -16.66 -3.10
CA ASP A 196 -5.39 -15.79 -3.15
C ASP A 196 -6.30 -16.04 -1.93
N SER A 197 -6.65 -14.98 -1.21
CA SER A 197 -7.53 -15.04 -0.04
C SER A 197 -8.96 -15.47 -0.36
N LEU A 198 -9.43 -15.23 -1.59
CA LEU A 198 -10.79 -15.51 -2.03
C LEU A 198 -10.89 -16.89 -2.68
N THR A 199 -10.04 -17.19 -3.66
CA THR A 199 -10.12 -18.42 -4.47
C THR A 199 -9.16 -19.52 -4.05
N GLY A 200 -8.17 -19.22 -3.20
CA GLY A 200 -7.11 -20.17 -2.81
C GLY A 200 -6.07 -20.48 -3.90
N VAL A 201 -6.19 -19.88 -5.09
CA VAL A 201 -5.27 -20.14 -6.21
C VAL A 201 -3.90 -19.52 -5.91
N PRO A 202 -2.79 -20.26 -6.12
CA PRO A 202 -1.44 -19.75 -5.87
C PRO A 202 -0.98 -18.84 -7.00
N SER A 203 -0.19 -17.84 -6.65
CA SER A 203 0.50 -16.93 -7.57
C SER A 203 1.95 -16.78 -7.12
N CYS A 204 2.87 -16.93 -8.07
CA CYS A 204 4.31 -16.87 -7.81
C CYS A 204 4.95 -15.77 -8.65
N GLN A 205 5.66 -14.84 -8.02
CA GLN A 205 6.38 -13.75 -8.68
C GLN A 205 7.76 -13.54 -8.06
N ARG A 206 8.67 -12.95 -8.83
CA ARG A 206 10.00 -12.54 -8.33
C ARG A 206 10.03 -11.12 -7.79
N THR A 207 9.02 -10.31 -8.11
CA THR A 207 9.03 -8.87 -7.82
C THR A 207 8.71 -8.61 -6.36
N VAL A 208 9.53 -7.78 -5.70
CA VAL A 208 9.25 -7.32 -4.32
C VAL A 208 7.95 -6.52 -4.24
N ALA A 209 7.54 -5.88 -5.34
CA ALA A 209 6.23 -5.22 -5.45
C ALA A 209 5.06 -6.18 -5.18
N PHE A 210 5.14 -7.44 -5.63
CA PHE A 210 4.10 -8.43 -5.36
C PHE A 210 4.04 -8.81 -3.87
N GLU A 211 5.20 -9.05 -3.24
CA GLU A 211 5.29 -9.29 -1.79
C GLU A 211 4.69 -8.11 -1.00
N LYS A 212 5.06 -6.87 -1.36
CA LYS A 212 4.53 -5.64 -0.74
C LYS A 212 3.00 -5.55 -0.84
N ALA A 213 2.43 -5.81 -2.02
CA ALA A 213 0.98 -5.79 -2.23
C ALA A 213 0.27 -6.84 -1.37
N CYS A 214 0.82 -8.05 -1.26
CA CYS A 214 0.23 -9.11 -0.45
C CYS A 214 0.29 -8.81 1.06
N ILE A 215 1.38 -8.19 1.53
CA ILE A 215 1.50 -7.75 2.92
C ILE A 215 0.50 -6.64 3.26
N LEU A 216 0.33 -5.66 2.36
CA LEU A 216 -0.69 -4.63 2.52
C LEU A 216 -2.12 -5.21 2.50
N PHE A 217 -2.37 -6.23 1.67
CA PHE A 217 -3.66 -6.91 1.70
C PHE A 217 -3.91 -7.55 3.07
N ASN A 218 -2.92 -8.24 3.64
CA ASN A 218 -3.05 -8.81 4.98
C ASN A 218 -3.23 -7.74 6.06
N LEU A 219 -2.60 -6.58 5.91
CA LEU A 219 -2.79 -5.43 6.80
C LEU A 219 -4.26 -4.94 6.75
N ALA A 220 -4.82 -4.76 5.56
CA ALA A 220 -6.23 -4.40 5.39
C ALA A 220 -7.16 -5.47 5.98
N ALA A 221 -6.87 -6.75 5.72
CA ALA A 221 -7.64 -7.86 6.25
C ALA A 221 -7.64 -7.90 7.79
N ILE A 222 -6.50 -7.64 8.45
CA ILE A 222 -6.46 -7.51 9.92
C ILE A 222 -7.36 -6.38 10.40
N TYR A 223 -7.32 -5.21 9.75
CA TYR A 223 -8.21 -4.11 10.10
C TYR A 223 -9.69 -4.51 9.98
N THR A 224 -10.08 -5.24 8.93
CA THR A 224 -11.48 -5.73 8.82
C THR A 224 -11.85 -6.71 9.94
N GLN A 225 -10.93 -7.56 10.36
CA GLN A 225 -11.14 -8.51 11.45
C GLN A 225 -11.20 -7.82 12.81
N ILE A 226 -10.38 -6.78 13.04
CA ILE A 226 -10.44 -5.97 14.26
C ILE A 226 -11.76 -5.20 14.30
N GLY A 227 -12.17 -4.59 13.19
CA GLY A 227 -13.43 -3.85 13.08
C GLY A 227 -14.65 -4.73 13.35
N ALA A 228 -14.72 -5.91 12.73
CA ALA A 228 -15.81 -6.86 12.95
C ALA A 228 -15.88 -7.42 14.39
N ARG A 229 -14.75 -7.42 15.13
CA ARG A 229 -14.68 -7.90 16.52
C ARG A 229 -15.09 -6.84 17.54
N GLN A 230 -15.21 -5.57 17.16
CA GLN A 230 -15.56 -4.54 18.14
C GLN A 230 -16.96 -4.75 18.70
N ASP A 231 -17.15 -4.37 19.96
CA ASP A 231 -18.45 -4.37 20.59
C ASP A 231 -19.30 -3.20 20.06
N ARG A 232 -20.39 -3.54 19.36
CA ARG A 232 -21.27 -2.57 18.72
C ARG A 232 -22.44 -2.11 19.60
N SER A 233 -22.48 -2.55 20.86
CA SER A 233 -23.43 -2.04 21.87
C SER A 233 -22.95 -0.74 22.55
N SER A 234 -21.72 -0.31 22.28
CA SER A 234 -21.08 0.84 22.90
C SER A 234 -20.54 1.82 21.86
N GLU A 235 -20.72 3.13 22.09
CA GLU A 235 -20.23 4.17 21.17
C GLU A 235 -18.72 4.06 20.92
N LYS A 236 -17.93 3.71 21.94
CA LYS A 236 -16.47 3.55 21.81
C LYS A 236 -16.10 2.40 20.89
N GLY A 237 -16.84 1.29 20.96
CA GLY A 237 -16.60 0.13 20.11
C GLY A 237 -17.03 0.40 18.67
N LEU A 238 -18.12 1.15 18.47
CA LEU A 238 -18.54 1.64 17.14
C LEU A 238 -17.51 2.59 16.53
N ASP A 239 -16.99 3.56 17.30
CA ASP A 239 -15.93 4.46 16.83
C ASP A 239 -14.66 3.70 16.44
N ALA A 240 -14.28 2.70 17.25
CA ALA A 240 -13.17 1.82 16.91
C ALA A 240 -13.45 0.97 15.66
N ALA A 241 -14.69 0.51 15.46
CA ALA A 241 -15.07 -0.27 14.28
C ALA A 241 -14.95 0.59 13.01
N VAL A 242 -15.49 1.81 13.05
CA VAL A 242 -15.40 2.80 11.97
C VAL A 242 -13.94 3.07 11.62
N ASP A 243 -13.11 3.44 12.61
CA ASP A 243 -11.69 3.74 12.38
C ASP A 243 -10.95 2.57 11.71
N ASN A 244 -11.15 1.33 12.16
CA ASN A 244 -10.52 0.17 11.56
C ASN A 244 -11.02 -0.10 10.12
N LEU A 245 -12.33 0.00 9.87
CA LEU A 245 -12.89 -0.20 8.53
C LEU A 245 -12.42 0.88 7.54
N LEU A 246 -12.30 2.13 7.97
CA LEU A 246 -11.79 3.22 7.14
C LEU A 246 -10.30 3.09 6.83
N ARG A 247 -9.49 2.58 7.78
CA ARG A 247 -8.10 2.21 7.51
C ARG A 247 -8.00 1.04 6.53
N ALA A 248 -8.85 0.03 6.65
CA ALA A 248 -8.90 -1.06 5.67
C ALA A 248 -9.22 -0.55 4.26
N ALA A 249 -10.25 0.30 4.14
CA ALA A 249 -10.61 0.94 2.87
C ALA A 249 -9.46 1.76 2.27
N GLY A 250 -8.76 2.55 3.10
CA GLY A 250 -7.61 3.34 2.67
C GLY A 250 -6.43 2.50 2.22
N VAL A 251 -6.15 1.37 2.88
CA VAL A 251 -5.11 0.42 2.44
C VAL A 251 -5.49 -0.24 1.12
N PHE A 252 -6.74 -0.71 0.94
CA PHE A 252 -7.18 -1.28 -0.34
C PHE A 252 -7.12 -0.24 -1.48
N ARG A 253 -7.51 1.02 -1.20
CA ARG A 253 -7.38 2.10 -2.17
C ARG A 253 -5.91 2.33 -2.55
N HIS A 254 -5.01 2.36 -1.57
CA HIS A 254 -3.58 2.48 -1.83
C HIS A 254 -3.05 1.33 -2.70
N ILE A 255 -3.51 0.10 -2.46
CA ILE A 255 -3.15 -1.05 -3.29
C ILE A 255 -3.63 -0.85 -4.73
N PHE A 256 -4.89 -0.42 -4.91
CA PHE A 256 -5.50 -0.16 -6.20
C PHE A 256 -4.72 0.88 -7.01
N ASP A 257 -4.32 1.99 -6.37
CA ASP A 257 -3.60 3.08 -7.05
C ASP A 257 -2.14 2.72 -7.37
N THR A 258 -1.52 1.83 -6.57
CA THR A 258 -0.06 1.55 -6.64
C THR A 258 0.29 0.29 -7.42
N PHE A 259 -0.52 -0.77 -7.35
CA PHE A 259 -0.20 -2.10 -7.87
C PHE A 259 -1.19 -2.56 -8.96
N THR A 260 -1.04 -2.03 -10.17
CA THR A 260 -2.02 -2.21 -11.27
C THR A 260 -1.96 -3.56 -11.99
N ASN A 261 -0.81 -4.24 -11.99
CA ASN A 261 -0.58 -5.47 -12.76
C ASN A 261 -0.43 -6.71 -11.87
N ALA A 262 -1.27 -6.83 -10.84
CA ALA A 262 -1.17 -7.94 -9.91
C ALA A 262 -1.62 -9.28 -10.53
N PRO A 263 -0.91 -10.39 -10.27
CA PRO A 263 -1.21 -11.70 -10.85
C PRO A 263 -2.38 -12.42 -10.15
N SER A 264 -2.71 -12.07 -8.91
CA SER A 264 -3.75 -12.74 -8.12
C SER A 264 -5.10 -12.02 -8.25
N MET A 265 -6.19 -12.78 -8.15
CA MET A 265 -7.55 -12.26 -8.37
C MET A 265 -7.97 -11.27 -7.29
N ASP A 266 -7.61 -11.50 -6.03
CA ASP A 266 -7.88 -10.61 -4.89
C ASP A 266 -7.20 -9.24 -4.97
N LEU A 267 -6.20 -9.08 -5.84
CA LEU A 267 -5.51 -7.82 -6.10
C LEU A 267 -5.96 -7.16 -7.42
N LYS A 268 -6.95 -7.73 -8.11
CA LYS A 268 -7.47 -7.11 -9.35
C LYS A 268 -8.24 -5.83 -9.03
N PRO A 269 -8.15 -4.80 -9.91
CA PRO A 269 -8.86 -3.54 -9.72
C PRO A 269 -10.37 -3.71 -9.44
N GLN A 270 -11.03 -4.63 -10.16
CA GLN A 270 -12.46 -4.90 -10.01
C GLN A 270 -12.83 -5.41 -8.61
N VAL A 271 -11.98 -6.25 -8.02
CA VAL A 271 -12.20 -6.80 -6.69
C VAL A 271 -11.89 -5.74 -5.63
N LEU A 272 -10.77 -5.03 -5.78
CA LEU A 272 -10.38 -3.96 -4.86
C LEU A 272 -11.42 -2.83 -4.78
N GLU A 273 -12.07 -2.50 -5.89
CA GLU A 273 -13.17 -1.54 -5.92
C GLU A 273 -14.35 -1.99 -5.04
N VAL A 274 -14.78 -3.25 -5.18
CA VAL A 274 -15.81 -3.85 -4.32
C VAL A 274 -15.37 -3.84 -2.85
N LEU A 275 -14.12 -4.20 -2.55
CA LEU A 275 -13.60 -4.21 -1.18
C LEU A 275 -13.59 -2.83 -0.55
N VAL A 276 -13.17 -1.79 -1.29
CA VAL A 276 -13.21 -0.41 -0.81
C VAL A 276 -14.65 0.03 -0.53
N ALA A 277 -15.58 -0.20 -1.47
CA ALA A 277 -16.98 0.16 -1.32
C ALA A 277 -17.63 -0.57 -0.13
N LEU A 278 -17.34 -1.87 0.03
CA LEU A 278 -17.85 -2.68 1.13
C LEU A 278 -17.36 -2.18 2.51
N MET A 279 -16.09 -1.82 2.63
CA MET A 279 -15.54 -1.29 3.89
C MET A 279 -16.15 0.07 4.24
N LEU A 280 -16.41 0.93 3.26
CA LEU A 280 -17.08 2.22 3.46
C LEU A 280 -18.54 2.05 3.89
N ALA A 281 -19.28 1.14 3.25
CA ALA A 281 -20.66 0.83 3.63
C ALA A 281 -20.75 0.25 5.04
N GLN A 282 -19.86 -0.68 5.41
CA GLN A 282 -19.80 -1.21 6.78
C GLN A 282 -19.40 -0.15 7.82
N ALA A 283 -18.54 0.80 7.47
CA ALA A 283 -18.23 1.91 8.37
C ALA A 283 -19.47 2.80 8.58
N ARG A 284 -20.27 3.01 7.54
CA ARG A 284 -21.52 3.77 7.63
C ARG A 284 -22.60 3.02 8.42
N GLU A 285 -22.67 1.70 8.30
CA GLU A 285 -23.49 0.83 9.14
C GLU A 285 -23.18 1.03 10.63
N CYS A 286 -21.90 1.07 11.03
CA CYS A 286 -21.53 1.39 12.41
C CYS A 286 -21.93 2.82 12.84
N LEU A 287 -21.89 3.79 11.94
CA LEU A 287 -22.33 5.16 12.24
C LEU A 287 -23.85 5.27 12.41
N PHE A 288 -24.61 4.52 11.60
CA PHE A 288 -26.05 4.37 11.77
C PHE A 288 -26.39 3.73 13.12
N GLU A 289 -25.72 2.63 13.48
CA GLU A 289 -25.89 1.99 14.80
C GLU A 289 -25.55 2.94 15.95
N LYS A 290 -24.53 3.79 15.78
CA LYS A 290 -24.18 4.81 16.77
C LYS A 290 -25.31 5.82 16.96
N LEU A 291 -25.89 6.30 15.85
CA LEU A 291 -27.04 7.20 15.90
C LEU A 291 -28.25 6.52 16.56
N LEU A 292 -28.48 5.23 16.28
CA LEU A 292 -29.55 4.45 16.89
C LEU A 292 -29.39 4.35 18.41
N LEU A 293 -28.19 4.00 18.90
CA LEU A 293 -27.89 3.96 20.34
C LEU A 293 -28.09 5.32 21.01
N GLN A 294 -27.73 6.41 20.34
CA GLN A 294 -27.95 7.77 20.88
C GLN A 294 -29.43 8.09 21.04
N VAL A 295 -30.28 7.59 20.15
CA VAL A 295 -31.73 7.75 20.24
C VAL A 295 -32.32 6.88 21.35
N GLU A 296 -31.88 5.63 21.47
CA GLU A 296 -32.35 4.69 22.51
C GLU A 296 -31.98 5.14 23.93
N ASN A 297 -30.85 5.84 24.10
CA ASN A 297 -30.40 6.36 25.39
C ASN A 297 -31.12 7.66 25.82
N LEU A 298 -31.98 8.24 24.98
CA LEU A 298 -32.74 9.44 25.36
C LEU A 298 -33.84 9.11 26.38
N PRO A 299 -34.18 10.04 27.30
CA PRO A 299 -35.27 9.83 28.25
C PRO A 299 -36.61 9.60 27.52
N PRO A 300 -37.44 8.63 27.98
CA PRO A 300 -38.75 8.40 27.40
C PRO A 300 -39.63 9.65 27.49
N GLY A 301 -40.25 10.04 26.37
CA GLY A 301 -41.19 11.18 26.31
C GLY A 301 -40.70 12.46 25.63
N ARG A 302 -39.46 12.52 25.09
CA ARG A 302 -39.07 13.58 24.15
C ARG A 302 -39.43 13.15 22.72
N ASP A 303 -40.30 13.93 22.06
CA ASP A 303 -40.52 13.78 20.61
C ASP A 303 -39.21 13.99 19.86
N CYS A 304 -38.80 12.94 19.17
CA CYS A 304 -37.49 12.83 18.55
C CYS A 304 -37.56 12.87 17.01
N VAL A 305 -38.51 13.63 16.48
CA VAL A 305 -38.82 13.70 15.04
C VAL A 305 -37.56 13.96 14.21
N GLN A 306 -36.69 14.87 14.66
CA GLN A 306 -35.44 15.15 13.97
C GLN A 306 -34.50 13.94 13.93
N ASN A 307 -34.29 13.25 15.06
CA ASN A 307 -33.40 12.09 15.08
C ASN A 307 -33.97 10.93 14.24
N HIS A 308 -35.29 10.73 14.21
CA HIS A 308 -35.91 9.75 13.31
C HIS A 308 -35.79 10.15 11.84
N ARG A 309 -35.86 11.45 11.51
CA ARG A 309 -35.55 11.94 10.17
C ARG A 309 -34.10 11.64 9.79
N ASP A 310 -33.17 11.86 10.71
CA ASP A 310 -31.75 11.60 10.48
C ASP A 310 -31.45 10.10 10.33
N LEU A 311 -32.07 9.25 11.17
CA LEU A 311 -31.99 7.78 11.04
C LEU A 311 -32.56 7.30 9.71
N SER A 312 -33.71 7.83 9.29
CA SER A 312 -34.31 7.51 7.99
C SER A 312 -33.40 7.90 6.84
N GLY A 313 -32.81 9.09 6.89
CA GLY A 313 -31.87 9.57 5.88
C GLY A 313 -30.61 8.72 5.76
N GLU A 314 -29.99 8.38 6.89
CA GLU A 314 -28.78 7.54 6.93
C GLU A 314 -29.06 6.11 6.47
N ALA A 315 -30.18 5.52 6.91
CA ALA A 315 -30.61 4.19 6.46
C ALA A 315 -30.89 4.17 4.95
N THR A 316 -31.53 5.22 4.42
CA THR A 316 -31.75 5.38 2.97
C THR A 316 -30.41 5.37 2.23
N GLN A 317 -29.46 6.18 2.69
CA GLN A 317 -28.14 6.28 2.08
C GLN A 317 -27.38 4.95 2.13
N LEU A 318 -27.47 4.21 3.24
CA LEU A 318 -26.84 2.90 3.40
C LEU A 318 -27.45 1.84 2.46
N ALA A 319 -28.78 1.85 2.31
CA ALA A 319 -29.48 0.98 1.35
C ALA A 319 -29.00 1.25 -0.08
N LEU A 320 -28.88 2.52 -0.47
CA LEU A 320 -28.37 2.91 -1.79
C LEU A 320 -26.92 2.46 -2.01
N GLU A 321 -26.06 2.57 -1.00
CA GLU A 321 -24.66 2.14 -1.09
C GLU A 321 -24.53 0.62 -1.24
N TYR A 322 -25.29 -0.17 -0.49
CA TYR A 322 -25.30 -1.62 -0.68
C TYR A 322 -25.89 -2.05 -2.02
N ARG A 323 -26.92 -1.35 -2.51
CA ARG A 323 -27.46 -1.58 -3.86
C ARG A 323 -26.44 -1.29 -4.94
N GLU A 324 -25.67 -0.20 -4.81
CA GLU A 324 -24.58 0.12 -5.73
C GLU A 324 -23.49 -0.96 -5.71
N ILE A 325 -23.08 -1.42 -4.52
CA ILE A 325 -22.12 -2.53 -4.39
C ILE A 325 -22.64 -3.78 -5.10
N HIS A 326 -23.93 -4.11 -4.94
CA HIS A 326 -24.55 -5.23 -5.64
C HIS A 326 -24.46 -5.07 -7.16
N GLN A 327 -24.69 -3.87 -7.70
CA GLN A 327 -24.55 -3.59 -9.13
C GLN A 327 -23.08 -3.71 -9.61
N ILE A 328 -22.12 -3.22 -8.82
CA ILE A 328 -20.68 -3.36 -9.13
C ILE A 328 -20.28 -4.85 -9.17
N ILE A 329 -20.75 -5.65 -8.21
CA ILE A 329 -20.47 -7.09 -8.15
C ILE A 329 -20.96 -7.83 -9.40
N HIS A 330 -22.12 -7.44 -9.93
CA HIS A 330 -22.70 -8.04 -11.13
C HIS A 330 -22.08 -7.52 -12.43
N SER A 331 -21.88 -6.21 -12.55
CA SER A 331 -21.36 -5.57 -13.77
C SER A 331 -19.92 -5.94 -14.08
N ASN A 332 -19.09 -6.16 -13.06
CA ASN A 332 -17.67 -6.50 -13.21
C ASN A 332 -17.38 -8.01 -13.13
N ASP A 333 -18.40 -8.87 -13.18
CA ASP A 333 -18.32 -10.34 -13.01
C ASP A 333 -17.61 -10.78 -11.71
N ALA A 334 -17.47 -9.89 -10.72
CA ALA A 334 -16.76 -10.15 -9.47
C ALA A 334 -17.44 -11.24 -8.63
N HIS A 335 -18.76 -11.44 -8.81
CA HIS A 335 -19.54 -12.51 -8.19
C HIS A 335 -18.97 -13.93 -8.45
N THR A 336 -18.20 -14.12 -9.53
CA THR A 336 -17.57 -15.41 -9.84
C THR A 336 -16.39 -15.76 -8.92
N TYR A 337 -15.86 -14.77 -8.19
CA TYR A 337 -14.68 -14.92 -7.33
C TYR A 337 -14.97 -14.64 -5.86
N LEU A 338 -15.99 -13.84 -5.58
CA LEU A 338 -16.40 -13.51 -4.22
C LEU A 338 -17.16 -14.69 -3.58
N PRO A 339 -17.01 -14.91 -2.26
CA PRO A 339 -17.81 -15.89 -1.55
C PRO A 339 -19.32 -15.64 -1.75
N GLU A 340 -20.08 -16.71 -1.98
CA GLU A 340 -21.53 -16.64 -2.24
C GLU A 340 -22.29 -15.93 -1.10
N CYS A 341 -21.83 -16.12 0.13
CA CYS A 341 -22.41 -15.44 1.29
C CYS A 341 -22.29 -13.90 1.22
N TRP A 342 -21.23 -13.34 0.62
CA TRP A 342 -21.08 -11.88 0.48
C TRP A 342 -22.01 -11.37 -0.62
N ALA A 343 -22.05 -12.08 -1.75
CA ALA A 343 -22.95 -11.78 -2.85
C ALA A 343 -24.43 -11.86 -2.42
N GLY A 344 -24.78 -12.74 -1.47
CA GLY A 344 -26.11 -12.81 -0.87
C GLY A 344 -26.37 -11.78 0.24
N LEU A 345 -25.36 -11.47 1.06
CA LEU A 345 -25.54 -10.57 2.22
C LEU A 345 -25.64 -9.09 1.80
N VAL A 346 -24.94 -8.68 0.75
CA VAL A 346 -24.99 -7.30 0.23
C VAL A 346 -26.42 -6.88 -0.19
N PRO A 347 -27.12 -7.59 -1.09
CA PRO A 347 -28.50 -7.23 -1.45
C PRO A 347 -29.47 -7.40 -0.27
N LEU A 348 -29.24 -8.37 0.62
CA LEU A 348 -30.02 -8.50 1.86
C LEU A 348 -29.89 -7.25 2.74
N LYS A 349 -28.67 -6.75 2.95
CA LYS A 349 -28.45 -5.51 3.71
C LYS A 349 -29.10 -4.30 3.04
N SER A 350 -29.08 -4.24 1.70
CA SER A 350 -29.79 -3.19 0.95
C SER A 350 -31.28 -3.15 1.33
N GLU A 351 -31.97 -4.29 1.26
CA GLU A 351 -33.40 -4.37 1.58
C GLU A 351 -33.68 -4.17 3.08
N TYR A 352 -32.80 -4.68 3.96
CA TYR A 352 -32.91 -4.46 5.40
C TYR A 352 -32.83 -2.98 5.78
N TYR A 353 -31.84 -2.24 5.25
CA TYR A 353 -31.71 -0.82 5.54
C TYR A 353 -32.76 0.04 4.83
N LYS A 354 -33.28 -0.40 3.67
CA LYS A 354 -34.46 0.20 3.05
C LYS A 354 -35.67 0.08 3.97
N ALA A 355 -35.90 -1.10 4.53
CA ALA A 355 -36.99 -1.32 5.48
C ALA A 355 -36.89 -0.41 6.71
N LEU A 356 -35.69 -0.29 7.31
CA LEU A 356 -35.44 0.62 8.44
C LEU A 356 -35.61 2.10 8.07
N ALA A 357 -35.28 2.49 6.84
CA ALA A 357 -35.47 3.86 6.36
C ALA A 357 -36.95 4.24 6.34
N HIS A 358 -37.82 3.37 5.80
CA HIS A 358 -39.27 3.56 5.83
C HIS A 358 -39.85 3.50 7.25
N TYR A 359 -39.37 2.59 8.11
CA TYR A 359 -39.78 2.51 9.51
C TYR A 359 -39.54 3.82 10.26
N HIS A 360 -38.34 4.39 10.14
CA HIS A 360 -38.02 5.67 10.78
C HIS A 360 -38.72 6.85 10.10
N ALA A 361 -38.95 6.81 8.79
CA ALA A 361 -39.75 7.83 8.09
C ALA A 361 -41.19 7.88 8.64
N ALA A 362 -41.82 6.72 8.86
CA ALA A 362 -43.15 6.61 9.47
C ALA A 362 -43.19 7.26 10.86
N LYS A 363 -42.15 7.08 11.68
CA LYS A 363 -42.02 7.70 13.00
C LYS A 363 -41.87 9.22 13.00
N THR A 364 -41.55 9.83 11.86
CA THR A 364 -41.53 11.30 11.75
C THR A 364 -42.92 11.91 11.55
N LYS A 365 -43.92 11.11 11.15
CA LYS A 365 -45.25 11.57 10.72
C LYS A 365 -46.31 11.38 11.81
N VAL A 366 -45.94 11.47 13.09
CA VAL A 366 -46.86 11.26 14.23
C VAL A 366 -47.87 12.40 14.33
N SER A 367 -49.16 12.06 14.29
CA SER A 367 -50.26 12.97 14.63
C SER A 367 -50.49 12.93 16.14
N GLY A 368 -50.06 13.97 16.87
CA GLY A 368 -50.43 14.13 18.28
C GLY A 368 -51.92 14.50 18.44
N PRO A 369 -52.61 14.04 19.49
CA PRO A 369 -53.96 14.50 19.80
C PRO A 369 -53.88 15.93 20.38
N GLY A 370 -53.93 16.95 19.51
CA GLY A 370 -54.10 18.35 19.92
C GLY A 370 -52.99 19.35 19.57
N GLY A 371 -52.14 19.08 18.59
CA GLY A 371 -51.12 20.03 18.12
C GLY A 371 -51.61 20.92 16.98
N THR A 372 -51.85 22.21 17.25
CA THR A 372 -52.10 23.24 16.26
C THR A 372 -51.03 23.28 15.16
N SER A 373 -51.48 23.54 13.93
CA SER A 373 -50.68 23.91 12.78
C SER A 373 -49.57 24.93 13.10
N SER A 374 -48.34 24.45 13.21
CA SER A 374 -47.09 25.21 13.04
C SER A 374 -46.04 24.15 12.71
N THR A 375 -45.54 24.01 11.49
CA THR A 375 -44.81 25.01 10.71
C THR A 375 -44.76 24.56 9.24
N ALA A 376 -45.43 25.29 8.35
CA ALA A 376 -45.31 25.15 6.90
C ALA A 376 -44.15 25.97 6.31
N GLU A 377 -43.33 26.63 7.14
CA GLU A 377 -42.30 27.57 6.67
C GLU A 377 -40.91 26.94 6.40
N ASP A 378 -40.62 25.74 6.91
CA ASP A 378 -39.28 25.13 6.79
C ASP A 378 -39.05 24.26 5.52
N ALA A 379 -40.11 23.96 4.75
CA ALA A 379 -39.99 23.14 3.54
C ALA A 379 -39.38 23.90 2.34
N THR A 380 -39.37 25.23 2.37
CA THR A 380 -38.91 26.06 1.24
C THR A 380 -37.41 26.41 1.28
N ALA A 381 -36.75 26.25 2.43
CA ALA A 381 -35.31 26.55 2.58
C ALA A 381 -34.41 25.40 2.09
N THR A 382 -34.80 24.14 2.29
CA THR A 382 -33.98 22.96 1.99
C THR A 382 -33.84 22.69 0.48
N ASN A 383 -34.82 23.10 -0.33
CA ASN A 383 -34.83 22.86 -1.78
C ASN A 383 -33.91 23.78 -2.59
N ARG A 384 -33.35 24.86 -2.01
CA ARG A 384 -32.36 25.71 -2.69
C ARG A 384 -30.92 25.23 -2.53
N CYS A 385 -30.60 24.48 -1.46
CA CYS A 385 -29.23 24.03 -1.21
C CYS A 385 -28.85 22.77 -2.02
N ASN A 386 -29.82 21.90 -2.32
CA ASN A 386 -29.57 20.63 -3.02
C ASN A 386 -29.28 20.78 -4.53
N LYS A 387 -29.73 21.86 -5.17
CA LYS A 387 -29.44 22.09 -6.60
C LYS A 387 -27.98 22.48 -6.90
N GLN A 388 -27.22 22.95 -5.89
CA GLN A 388 -25.85 23.42 -6.11
C GLN A 388 -24.76 22.35 -5.90
N GLN A 389 -25.06 21.25 -5.20
CA GLN A 389 -24.06 20.20 -4.91
C GLN A 389 -24.07 19.01 -5.89
N GLN A 390 -25.17 18.80 -6.62
CA GLN A 390 -25.29 17.65 -7.54
C GLN A 390 -24.63 17.88 -8.91
N GLN A 391 -24.25 19.11 -9.26
CA GLN A 391 -23.64 19.45 -10.55
C GLN A 391 -22.10 19.31 -10.61
N GLN A 392 -21.41 18.94 -9.53
CA GLN A 392 -19.94 18.87 -9.53
C GLN A 392 -19.33 17.45 -9.57
N ARG A 393 -20.11 16.39 -9.80
CA ARG A 393 -19.55 15.01 -9.75
C ARG A 393 -19.68 14.12 -10.97
N TYR A 394 -20.22 14.60 -12.10
CA TYR A 394 -20.22 13.81 -13.34
C TYR A 394 -19.72 14.62 -14.54
N GLY A 395 -18.45 14.43 -14.87
CA GLY A 395 -17.85 14.83 -16.14
C GLY A 395 -17.72 13.63 -17.08
N ARG A 396 -18.73 13.39 -17.92
CA ARG A 396 -18.61 12.97 -19.34
C ARG A 396 -20.01 12.84 -19.95
N GLY A 397 -20.19 13.51 -21.08
CA GLY A 397 -21.50 13.91 -21.60
C GLY A 397 -22.37 12.80 -22.18
N LEU A 398 -23.67 13.09 -22.09
CA LEU A 398 -24.72 12.82 -23.06
C LEU A 398 -25.85 13.80 -22.71
N GLU A 399 -26.12 14.75 -23.61
CA GLU A 399 -27.22 15.72 -23.50
C GLU A 399 -28.58 14.99 -23.44
N PRO A 400 -29.46 15.27 -22.46
CA PRO A 400 -30.86 14.85 -22.53
C PRO A 400 -31.67 15.90 -23.27
N LYS A 401 -32.19 15.53 -24.44
CA LYS A 401 -33.29 16.26 -25.09
C LYS A 401 -34.55 16.14 -24.24
N ASP A 402 -35.17 17.29 -23.98
CA ASP A 402 -36.56 17.54 -23.63
C ASP A 402 -37.39 16.31 -23.26
N THR A 403 -37.40 15.97 -21.97
CA THR A 403 -38.48 15.16 -21.39
C THR A 403 -39.00 15.91 -20.18
N PHE A 404 -40.31 16.18 -20.19
CA PHE A 404 -41.04 16.86 -19.13
C PHE A 404 -40.65 16.31 -17.75
N ILE A 405 -40.14 17.17 -16.87
CA ILE A 405 -39.91 16.83 -15.46
C ILE A 405 -41.29 16.83 -14.79
N PHE A 406 -41.82 15.63 -14.57
CA PHE A 406 -42.93 15.40 -13.65
C PHE A 406 -42.34 15.41 -12.23
N ASP A 407 -42.76 16.38 -11.40
CA ASP A 407 -42.27 16.51 -10.03
C ASP A 407 -43.08 15.57 -9.12
N GLU A 408 -42.54 14.37 -8.92
CA GLU A 408 -43.11 13.25 -8.17
C GLU A 408 -43.38 13.59 -6.69
N THR A 409 -42.73 14.63 -6.15
CA THR A 409 -42.94 15.12 -4.78
C THR A 409 -44.30 15.78 -4.53
N SER A 410 -45.05 16.07 -5.60
CA SER A 410 -46.34 16.77 -5.55
C SER A 410 -47.51 15.92 -5.02
N PHE A 411 -47.43 14.59 -5.07
CA PHE A 411 -48.51 13.73 -4.56
C PHE A 411 -48.42 13.45 -3.06
N GLU A 412 -47.23 13.46 -2.45
CA GLU A 412 -47.06 13.21 -1.00
C GLU A 412 -47.56 14.36 -0.12
N SER A 413 -47.50 15.60 -0.62
CA SER A 413 -47.95 16.79 0.11
C SER A 413 -49.46 16.86 0.29
N ASP A 414 -50.21 16.14 -0.54
CA ASP A 414 -51.68 16.15 -0.57
C ASP A 414 -52.30 14.99 0.24
N LEU A 415 -51.48 14.06 0.75
CA LEU A 415 -51.92 12.90 1.53
C LEU A 415 -52.03 13.22 3.02
N ASP A 416 -53.06 12.65 3.66
CA ASP A 416 -53.21 12.67 5.11
C ASP A 416 -51.97 12.03 5.79
N PRO A 417 -51.37 12.67 6.82
CA PRO A 417 -50.18 12.14 7.50
C PRO A 417 -50.33 10.70 8.02
N VAL A 418 -51.54 10.29 8.39
CA VAL A 418 -51.84 8.92 8.84
C VAL A 418 -51.75 7.93 7.66
N THR A 419 -52.26 8.30 6.49
CA THR A 419 -52.15 7.50 5.25
C THR A 419 -50.70 7.38 4.81
N LEU A 420 -49.94 8.48 4.87
CA LEU A 420 -48.50 8.47 4.55
C LEU A 420 -47.70 7.60 5.54
N ARG A 421 -48.00 7.68 6.84
CA ARG A 421 -47.40 6.81 7.87
C ARG A 421 -47.70 5.33 7.59
N ARG A 422 -48.94 4.99 7.23
CA ARG A 422 -49.34 3.62 6.87
C ARG A 422 -48.58 3.12 5.64
N ALA A 423 -48.48 3.94 4.60
CA ALA A 423 -47.78 3.58 3.37
C ALA A 423 -46.29 3.27 3.62
N HIS A 424 -45.59 4.10 4.42
CA HIS A 424 -44.22 3.80 4.84
C HIS A 424 -44.12 2.49 5.64
N LEU A 425 -45.02 2.24 6.61
CA LEU A 425 -44.97 0.99 7.40
C LEU A 425 -45.21 -0.26 6.54
N ARG A 426 -46.12 -0.21 5.55
CA ARG A 426 -46.33 -1.32 4.61
C ARG A 426 -45.12 -1.57 3.71
N GLU A 427 -44.53 -0.51 3.16
CA GLU A 427 -43.31 -0.64 2.35
C GLU A 427 -42.12 -1.17 3.18
N SER A 428 -42.05 -0.78 4.45
CA SER A 428 -41.08 -1.32 5.41
C SER A 428 -41.26 -2.83 5.63
N LEU A 429 -42.50 -3.30 5.84
CA LEU A 429 -42.80 -4.73 5.97
C LEU A 429 -42.44 -5.51 4.70
N SER A 430 -42.84 -5.01 3.53
CA SER A 430 -42.50 -5.62 2.23
C SER A 430 -40.98 -5.78 2.07
N SER A 431 -40.21 -4.73 2.40
CA SER A 431 -38.74 -4.76 2.35
C SER A 431 -38.13 -5.73 3.38
N HIS A 432 -38.71 -5.86 4.58
CA HIS A 432 -38.29 -6.86 5.57
C HIS A 432 -38.54 -8.30 5.09
N GLU A 433 -39.71 -8.57 4.50
CA GLU A 433 -40.07 -9.87 3.94
C GLU A 433 -39.13 -10.25 2.78
N GLU A 434 -38.76 -9.28 1.95
CA GLU A 434 -37.79 -9.46 0.88
C GLU A 434 -36.38 -9.77 1.44
N ALA A 435 -35.93 -9.08 2.48
CA ALA A 435 -34.68 -9.40 3.17
C ALA A 435 -34.68 -10.83 3.74
N GLN A 436 -35.79 -11.27 4.36
CA GLN A 436 -35.96 -12.65 4.83
C GLN A 436 -36.03 -13.66 3.67
N ARG A 437 -36.61 -13.29 2.52
CA ARG A 437 -36.62 -14.12 1.31
C ARG A 437 -35.20 -14.31 0.78
N LEU A 438 -34.42 -13.23 0.66
CA LEU A 438 -33.01 -13.27 0.25
C LEU A 438 -32.17 -14.16 1.19
N GLN A 439 -32.41 -14.07 2.51
CA GLN A 439 -31.78 -14.96 3.48
C GLN A 439 -32.07 -16.44 3.19
N ARG A 440 -33.34 -16.79 2.98
CA ARG A 440 -33.78 -18.17 2.70
C ARG A 440 -33.26 -18.71 1.36
N MET A 441 -33.08 -17.84 0.37
CA MET A 441 -32.58 -18.21 -0.95
C MET A 441 -31.07 -18.46 -0.97
N CYS A 442 -30.29 -17.81 -0.12
CA CYS A 442 -28.86 -18.04 -0.05
C CYS A 442 -28.53 -19.27 0.83
N ARG A 443 -27.84 -20.26 0.24
CA ARG A 443 -27.46 -21.52 0.92
C ARG A 443 -26.68 -21.29 2.20
N GLU A 444 -25.79 -20.30 2.20
CA GLU A 444 -24.88 -19.99 3.31
C GLU A 444 -25.52 -19.12 4.41
N LEU A 445 -26.58 -18.35 4.08
CA LEU A 445 -27.24 -17.43 5.01
C LEU A 445 -28.46 -18.03 5.71
N LYS A 446 -29.13 -19.00 5.08
CA LYS A 446 -30.39 -19.58 5.59
C LYS A 446 -30.31 -20.18 7.00
N ASN A 447 -29.12 -20.61 7.42
CA ASN A 447 -28.88 -21.27 8.72
C ASN A 447 -28.18 -20.35 9.73
N LYS A 448 -28.06 -19.06 9.43
CA LYS A 448 -27.40 -18.08 10.32
C LYS A 448 -28.39 -17.56 11.35
N VAL A 449 -28.36 -18.16 12.55
CA VAL A 449 -29.35 -17.90 13.62
C VAL A 449 -29.37 -16.43 14.04
N ALA A 450 -28.19 -15.80 14.25
CA ALA A 450 -28.12 -14.39 14.63
C ALA A 450 -28.76 -13.47 13.58
N LEU A 451 -28.52 -13.76 12.29
CA LEU A 451 -29.14 -13.01 11.19
C LEU A 451 -30.67 -13.17 11.20
N SER A 452 -31.18 -14.39 11.35
CA SER A 452 -32.63 -14.62 11.44
C SER A 452 -33.27 -13.90 12.62
N LYS A 453 -32.61 -13.90 13.80
CA LYS A 453 -33.11 -13.18 14.98
C LYS A 453 -33.26 -11.68 14.72
N VAL A 454 -32.28 -11.05 14.09
CA VAL A 454 -32.31 -9.61 13.78
C VAL A 454 -33.40 -9.26 12.78
N LEU A 455 -33.53 -10.05 11.71
CA LEU A 455 -34.54 -9.82 10.69
C LEU A 455 -35.95 -9.99 11.26
N ASN A 456 -36.17 -11.03 12.07
CA ASN A 456 -37.46 -11.25 12.71
C ASN A 456 -37.80 -10.14 13.70
N TYR A 457 -36.85 -9.73 14.54
CA TYR A 457 -37.07 -8.64 15.50
C TYR A 457 -37.45 -7.34 14.79
N ALA A 458 -36.74 -6.95 13.73
CA ALA A 458 -37.07 -5.73 12.99
C ALA A 458 -38.45 -5.82 12.31
N HIS A 459 -38.78 -6.98 11.72
CA HIS A 459 -40.08 -7.23 11.12
C HIS A 459 -41.22 -7.16 12.16
N GLU A 460 -41.08 -7.87 13.29
CA GLU A 460 -42.07 -7.89 14.38
C GLU A 460 -42.32 -6.48 14.91
N ARG A 461 -41.28 -5.67 15.13
CA ARG A 461 -41.43 -4.28 15.57
C ARG A 461 -42.16 -3.39 14.58
N THR A 462 -41.96 -3.58 13.28
CA THR A 462 -42.69 -2.81 12.25
C THR A 462 -44.14 -3.27 12.17
N ALA A 463 -44.41 -4.56 12.35
CA ALA A 463 -45.75 -5.13 12.34
C ALA A 463 -46.57 -4.64 13.55
N GLU A 464 -45.99 -4.64 14.76
CA GLU A 464 -46.60 -4.11 15.98
C GLU A 464 -47.02 -2.64 15.80
N GLU A 465 -46.12 -1.80 15.26
CA GLU A 465 -46.39 -0.38 15.02
C GLU A 465 -47.53 -0.15 13.99
N LEU A 466 -47.65 -1.03 12.99
CA LEU A 466 -48.75 -0.98 12.02
C LEU A 466 -50.08 -1.42 12.65
N GLU A 467 -50.06 -2.47 13.48
CA GLU A 467 -51.25 -2.94 14.21
C GLU A 467 -51.76 -1.86 15.17
N GLU A 468 -50.88 -1.18 15.91
CA GLU A 468 -51.24 -0.05 16.76
C GLU A 468 -51.93 1.08 15.98
N LEU A 469 -51.40 1.45 14.81
CA LEU A 469 -52.00 2.46 13.92
C LEU A 469 -53.41 2.05 13.44
N GLU A 470 -53.61 0.77 13.15
CA GLU A 470 -54.89 0.24 12.70
C GLU A 470 -55.93 0.19 13.84
N LEU A 471 -55.50 -0.16 15.05
CA LEU A 471 -56.34 -0.14 16.25
C LEU A 471 -56.82 1.28 16.59
N ASP A 472 -55.93 2.29 16.54
CA ASP A 472 -56.29 3.69 16.77
C ASP A 472 -57.38 4.19 15.81
N ARG A 473 -57.39 3.69 14.56
CA ARG A 473 -58.43 4.00 13.56
C ARG A 473 -59.77 3.36 13.92
N THR A 474 -59.77 2.13 14.46
CA THR A 474 -61.00 1.43 14.85
C THR A 474 -61.57 1.92 16.19
N GLY A 475 -60.73 2.42 17.10
CA GLY A 475 -61.15 2.99 18.39
C GLY A 475 -61.80 4.38 18.29
N THR A 476 -61.50 5.14 17.23
CA THR A 476 -62.09 6.47 16.96
C THR A 476 -63.44 6.42 16.21
N VAL A 477 -64.01 5.23 16.02
CA VAL A 477 -65.30 4.99 15.32
C VAL A 477 -66.53 5.46 16.12
N GLY A 478 -66.36 6.02 17.32
CA GLY A 478 -67.45 6.65 18.07
C GLY A 478 -67.95 8.00 17.53
N SER A 479 -67.27 8.67 16.59
CA SER A 479 -67.68 10.05 16.20
C SER A 479 -67.35 10.54 14.78
N ARG A 480 -66.90 9.72 13.83
CA ARG A 480 -66.80 10.18 12.43
C ARG A 480 -67.25 9.13 11.40
N SER A 481 -68.45 9.40 10.89
CA SER A 481 -68.92 9.23 9.51
C SER A 481 -68.66 7.89 8.79
N HIS A 482 -69.78 7.23 8.53
CA HIS A 482 -70.00 6.03 7.72
C HIS A 482 -69.69 6.20 6.22
N LEU A 483 -68.64 6.94 5.82
CA LEU A 483 -68.38 7.32 4.43
C LEU A 483 -66.94 7.10 3.90
N SER A 484 -66.03 6.41 4.60
CA SER A 484 -64.64 6.24 4.12
C SER A 484 -64.18 4.79 3.93
N ALA A 485 -65.09 3.86 3.65
CA ALA A 485 -64.73 2.47 3.30
C ALA A 485 -64.59 2.23 1.78
N LEU A 486 -64.91 3.23 0.94
CA LEU A 486 -64.98 3.08 -0.52
C LEU A 486 -63.98 3.95 -1.30
N ASP A 487 -63.15 4.75 -0.63
CA ASP A 487 -62.09 5.57 -1.22
C ASP A 487 -60.78 5.39 -0.43
N GLU A 488 -60.35 4.16 -0.13
CA GLU A 488 -58.90 3.97 0.07
C GLU A 488 -58.28 4.08 -1.33
N PRO A 489 -57.41 5.08 -1.60
CA PRO A 489 -56.59 5.01 -2.81
C PRO A 489 -55.87 3.66 -2.78
N ASP A 490 -55.68 3.04 -3.93
CA ASP A 490 -55.00 1.74 -4.05
C ASP A 490 -53.59 1.89 -3.43
N LEU A 491 -53.49 1.65 -2.12
CA LEU A 491 -52.31 1.98 -1.29
C LEU A 491 -51.11 1.15 -1.73
N ASP A 492 -51.38 0.05 -2.42
CA ASP A 492 -50.39 -0.83 -3.05
C ASP A 492 -49.73 -0.18 -4.29
N GLN A 493 -50.23 0.96 -4.77
CA GLN A 493 -49.66 1.75 -5.89
C GLN A 493 -49.03 3.09 -5.44
N LEU A 494 -49.04 3.40 -4.15
CA LEU A 494 -48.43 4.62 -3.61
C LEU A 494 -46.92 4.44 -3.47
N ASP A 495 -46.15 4.98 -4.43
CA ASP A 495 -44.70 5.00 -4.34
C ASP A 495 -44.27 6.13 -3.39
N VAL A 496 -43.85 5.74 -2.18
CA VAL A 496 -43.44 6.68 -1.14
C VAL A 496 -41.94 6.91 -1.22
N THR A 497 -41.54 8.17 -1.35
CA THR A 497 -40.17 8.58 -1.57
C THR A 497 -39.37 8.65 -0.27
N LEU A 498 -38.08 8.30 -0.37
CA LEU A 498 -37.11 8.44 0.71
C LEU A 498 -36.06 9.46 0.31
N ASN A 499 -35.70 10.33 1.25
CA ASN A 499 -34.66 11.33 1.05
C ASN A 499 -33.36 10.88 1.72
N ALA A 500 -32.36 10.53 0.90
CA ALA A 500 -31.03 10.23 1.39
C ALA A 500 -30.39 11.49 1.99
N THR A 501 -30.03 11.43 3.26
CA THR A 501 -29.30 12.50 3.96
C THR A 501 -28.26 11.86 4.86
N SER A 502 -27.10 12.49 4.99
CA SER A 502 -26.07 12.00 5.90
C SER A 502 -25.51 13.13 6.75
N LYS A 503 -25.48 12.90 8.06
CA LYS A 503 -24.83 13.73 9.08
C LYS A 503 -23.32 13.49 9.10
N PHE A 504 -22.86 12.34 8.63
CA PHE A 504 -21.48 11.92 8.78
C PHE A 504 -20.69 12.10 7.50
N THR A 505 -19.54 12.78 7.60
CA THR A 505 -18.56 12.83 6.51
C THR A 505 -17.53 11.72 6.69
N ILE A 506 -17.52 10.75 5.79
CA ILE A 506 -16.52 9.69 5.77
C ILE A 506 -15.32 10.12 4.93
N SER A 507 -14.12 10.00 5.49
CA SER A 507 -12.86 10.20 4.77
C SER A 507 -11.99 8.95 4.84
N LEU A 508 -11.31 8.65 3.73
CA LEU A 508 -10.39 7.52 3.68
C LEU A 508 -9.16 7.81 4.54
N THR A 509 -8.81 6.85 5.40
CA THR A 509 -7.57 6.91 6.18
C THR A 509 -6.52 6.04 5.51
N GLY A 510 -5.61 6.67 4.76
CA GLY A 510 -4.51 5.95 4.09
C GLY A 510 -3.52 5.31 5.07
N PRO A 511 -2.68 4.36 4.61
CA PRO A 511 -1.64 3.78 5.44
C PRO A 511 -0.58 4.82 5.83
N ASP A 512 -0.35 4.98 7.13
CA ASP A 512 0.75 5.81 7.63
C ASP A 512 2.03 4.95 7.81
N PHE A 513 2.87 4.95 6.79
CA PHE A 513 4.16 4.26 6.81
C PHE A 513 5.17 4.88 7.79
N THR A 514 4.94 6.13 8.22
CA THR A 514 5.87 6.87 9.07
C THR A 514 5.71 6.56 10.55
N MET A 515 4.54 6.05 10.98
CA MET A 515 4.32 5.60 12.36
C MET A 515 5.16 4.39 12.75
N HIS A 516 5.61 3.58 11.77
CA HIS A 516 6.30 2.31 12.01
C HIS A 516 7.69 2.29 11.36
N ARG A 517 8.51 3.32 11.60
CA ARG A 517 9.84 3.44 10.99
C ARG A 517 10.71 2.22 11.33
N CYS A 518 11.47 1.78 10.34
CA CYS A 518 12.44 0.71 10.50
C CYS A 518 13.81 1.22 10.04
N ASP A 519 14.85 0.88 10.81
CA ASP A 519 16.23 1.15 10.43
C ASP A 519 16.71 0.12 9.42
N ASP A 520 17.69 0.52 8.60
CA ASP A 520 18.28 -0.35 7.60
C ASP A 520 19.18 -1.42 8.24
N PRO A 521 18.80 -2.72 8.21
CA PRO A 521 19.62 -3.78 8.83
C PRO A 521 20.98 -3.94 8.18
N PHE A 522 21.11 -3.51 6.92
CA PHE A 522 22.30 -3.64 6.10
C PHE A 522 23.03 -2.31 5.94
N ARG A 523 22.82 -1.37 6.87
CA ARG A 523 23.44 -0.03 6.84
C ARG A 523 24.96 -0.08 6.68
N LYS A 524 25.64 -1.10 7.22
CA LYS A 524 27.10 -1.28 7.13
C LYS A 524 27.60 -1.45 5.68
N LEU A 525 26.75 -1.90 4.73
CA LEU A 525 27.11 -1.97 3.31
C LEU A 525 27.31 -0.58 2.67
N GLY A 526 26.87 0.49 3.34
CA GLY A 526 27.08 1.86 2.90
C GLY A 526 25.79 2.58 2.48
N PRO A 527 25.90 3.86 2.09
CA PRO A 527 24.77 4.68 1.66
C PRO A 527 24.02 4.10 0.45
N ILE A 528 22.70 3.90 0.59
CA ILE A 528 21.85 3.26 -0.43
C ILE A 528 21.81 4.01 -1.77
N ALA A 529 22.15 5.30 -1.75
CA ALA A 529 22.21 6.12 -2.96
C ALA A 529 23.34 5.68 -3.91
N ILE A 530 24.39 5.02 -3.38
CA ILE A 530 25.56 4.54 -4.12
C ILE A 530 25.64 3.01 -4.03
N PHE A 531 25.57 2.47 -2.81
CA PHE A 531 25.66 1.04 -2.53
C PHE A 531 24.28 0.39 -2.61
N SER A 532 23.82 0.16 -3.84
CA SER A 532 22.54 -0.48 -4.15
C SER A 532 22.71 -1.52 -5.25
N ALA A 533 21.79 -2.47 -5.32
CA ALA A 533 21.75 -3.49 -6.37
C ALA A 533 21.55 -2.90 -7.77
N ARG A 534 21.04 -1.67 -7.89
CA ARG A 534 20.82 -1.03 -9.20
C ARG A 534 22.10 -0.42 -9.80
N ARG A 535 23.14 -0.27 -9.00
CA ARG A 535 24.39 0.38 -9.38
C ARG A 535 25.52 -0.63 -9.41
N HIS A 536 26.49 -0.36 -10.26
CA HIS A 536 27.66 -1.22 -10.41
C HIS A 536 28.94 -0.43 -10.11
N TRP A 537 29.88 -1.08 -9.44
CA TRP A 537 31.21 -0.55 -9.14
C TRP A 537 32.25 -1.66 -9.22
N THR A 538 33.52 -1.29 -9.35
CA THR A 538 34.61 -2.25 -9.34
C THR A 538 34.84 -2.82 -7.94
N ALA A 539 35.37 -4.05 -7.86
CA ALA A 539 35.86 -4.60 -6.59
C ALA A 539 36.83 -3.62 -5.88
N PRO A 540 36.80 -3.54 -4.54
CA PRO A 540 37.67 -2.64 -3.77
C PRO A 540 39.15 -2.84 -4.08
N ARG A 541 39.82 -1.75 -4.45
CA ARG A 541 41.28 -1.74 -4.68
C ARG A 541 41.97 -1.14 -3.45
N SER A 542 42.92 -1.89 -2.88
CA SER A 542 43.74 -1.42 -1.77
C SER A 542 44.95 -0.69 -2.33
N VAL A 543 45.14 0.57 -1.94
CA VAL A 543 46.24 1.43 -2.35
C VAL A 543 47.00 1.85 -1.09
N ARG A 544 48.31 1.64 -1.10
CA ARG A 544 49.21 2.08 -0.03
C ARG A 544 50.17 3.11 -0.59
N LEU A 545 50.07 4.33 -0.08
CA LEU A 545 50.93 5.44 -0.44
C LEU A 545 51.94 5.66 0.68
N GLN A 546 53.22 5.81 0.33
CA GLN A 546 54.28 6.10 1.29
C GLN A 546 55.10 7.27 0.78
N LYS A 547 55.27 8.29 1.61
CA LYS A 547 56.17 9.40 1.30
C LYS A 547 57.60 8.90 1.51
N GLY A 548 58.47 9.10 0.53
CA GLY A 548 59.89 8.84 0.71
C GLY A 548 60.44 9.71 1.83
N GLY A 549 61.22 9.12 2.75
CA GLY A 549 62.02 9.89 3.70
C GLY A 549 63.13 10.69 2.98
N PRO A 550 63.71 11.73 3.60
CA PRO A 550 64.75 12.51 2.97
C PRO A 550 66.07 11.71 2.99
N SER A 551 66.38 11.01 1.90
CA SER A 551 67.72 10.44 1.71
C SER A 551 68.09 10.33 0.23
N PHE A 552 68.93 11.29 -0.18
CA PHE A 552 69.97 11.25 -1.21
C PHE A 552 69.59 10.89 -2.65
N LEU A 553 69.48 11.94 -3.46
CA LEU A 553 69.88 11.93 -4.87
C LEU A 553 71.37 11.59 -4.97
N LEU A 554 71.69 10.41 -5.49
CA LEU A 554 72.93 10.18 -6.23
C LEU A 554 72.54 9.50 -7.54
N GLY A 555 72.72 10.26 -8.62
CA GLY A 555 72.45 9.82 -9.98
C GLY A 555 73.43 8.74 -10.45
N GLY A 556 73.03 8.07 -11.52
CA GLY A 556 73.85 7.11 -12.25
C GLY A 556 72.98 6.05 -12.90
N GLY A 557 72.78 6.17 -14.21
CA GLY A 557 71.93 5.26 -14.97
C GLY A 557 72.50 3.84 -15.09
N THR A 558 71.62 2.90 -15.42
CA THR A 558 71.74 1.97 -16.56
C THR A 558 70.47 1.12 -16.63
N LEU A 559 69.98 0.90 -17.85
CA LEU A 559 69.06 -0.17 -18.20
C LEU A 559 69.64 -1.52 -17.76
N ASP A 560 68.89 -2.37 -17.07
CA ASP A 560 68.62 -3.74 -17.56
C ASP A 560 67.68 -4.59 -16.68
N ARG A 561 66.69 -5.17 -17.38
CA ARG A 561 66.32 -6.60 -17.41
C ARG A 561 65.94 -7.36 -16.12
N ARG A 562 64.66 -7.77 -16.11
CA ARG A 562 64.06 -9.03 -15.59
C ARG A 562 64.93 -9.92 -14.68
N GLN A 563 64.41 -10.25 -13.49
CA GLN A 563 64.29 -11.64 -13.03
C GLN A 563 63.33 -11.84 -11.85
N SER A 564 62.66 -13.00 -11.89
CA SER A 564 61.71 -13.56 -10.92
C SER A 564 62.40 -14.11 -9.65
N PRO A 565 61.67 -14.47 -8.58
CA PRO A 565 62.22 -14.73 -7.25
C PRO A 565 62.48 -16.22 -6.99
N TYR A 566 63.54 -16.52 -6.24
CA TYR A 566 63.63 -17.74 -5.42
C TYR A 566 64.61 -17.54 -4.26
N GLY A 567 64.18 -17.95 -3.06
CA GLY A 567 65.04 -18.67 -2.12
C GLY A 567 65.58 -17.92 -0.91
N GLY A 568 64.89 -18.08 0.22
CA GLY A 568 65.48 -18.76 1.38
C GLY A 568 66.20 -17.94 2.45
N GLY A 569 65.63 -17.96 3.66
CA GLY A 569 66.36 -18.51 4.81
C GLY A 569 66.84 -17.56 5.91
N ALA A 570 66.20 -17.73 7.07
CA ALA A 570 66.78 -17.78 8.41
C ALA A 570 67.10 -16.47 9.18
N GLY A 571 66.37 -16.31 10.29
CA GLY A 571 66.99 -16.31 11.63
C GLY A 571 67.19 -14.96 12.31
N GLY A 572 66.75 -14.85 13.57
CA GLY A 572 67.27 -13.84 14.49
C GLY A 572 66.24 -13.20 15.42
N SER A 573 66.02 -13.84 16.56
CA SER A 573 65.28 -13.43 17.74
C SER A 573 65.90 -12.28 18.55
N SER A 574 65.12 -11.83 19.56
CA SER A 574 65.44 -11.01 20.76
C SER A 574 65.10 -9.51 20.64
N SER A 575 64.07 -8.97 21.31
CA SER A 575 63.70 -8.88 22.74
C SER A 575 64.41 -7.77 23.52
N SER A 576 63.61 -6.84 24.05
CA SER A 576 63.80 -5.92 25.20
C SER A 576 63.20 -4.56 24.83
N GLY A 577 62.41 -3.86 25.63
CA GLY A 577 62.14 -3.94 27.06
C GLY A 577 62.14 -2.50 27.61
N GLY A 578 61.13 -2.14 28.42
CA GLY A 578 61.12 -0.91 29.23
C GLY A 578 60.01 0.08 28.84
N ASN A 579 58.84 0.04 29.48
CA ASN A 579 58.47 0.72 30.74
C ASN A 579 58.34 2.25 30.63
N SER A 580 57.09 2.73 30.72
CA SER A 580 56.57 3.58 31.82
C SER A 580 56.69 5.09 31.49
N SER A 581 55.76 5.99 31.80
CA SER A 581 54.74 6.04 32.84
C SER A 581 53.70 7.13 32.54
N SER A 582 52.49 6.88 33.01
CA SER A 582 51.38 7.77 33.39
C SER A 582 51.67 9.25 33.68
N SER A 583 50.69 10.11 33.35
CA SER A 583 50.14 11.07 34.31
C SER A 583 48.73 11.56 33.92
N HIS A 584 47.83 11.46 34.90
CA HIS A 584 46.48 11.98 34.93
C HIS A 584 46.40 13.51 34.87
N SER A 585 45.32 14.03 34.29
CA SER A 585 44.61 15.20 34.85
C SER A 585 43.16 15.25 34.38
N SER A 586 42.28 15.11 35.36
CA SER A 586 40.83 15.29 35.34
C SER A 586 40.43 16.77 35.24
N SER A 587 39.33 17.09 34.54
CA SER A 587 38.24 17.94 35.05
C SER A 587 37.12 18.23 34.02
N SER A 588 35.92 17.77 34.38
CA SER A 588 34.68 18.57 34.54
C SER A 588 33.95 19.20 33.34
N ASN A 589 32.85 18.53 32.96
CA ASN A 589 31.49 19.03 32.65
C ASN A 589 31.29 20.46 32.11
N ASN A 590 30.66 20.55 30.92
CA ASN A 590 29.46 21.38 30.77
C ASN A 590 28.57 20.92 29.60
N ARG A 591 27.31 20.57 29.92
CA ARG A 591 26.22 20.26 28.98
C ARG A 591 25.71 21.55 28.35
N ARG A 592 25.59 21.58 27.01
CA ARG A 592 24.64 22.45 26.29
C ARG A 592 23.90 21.65 25.22
N GLN A 593 22.59 21.56 25.39
CA GLN A 593 21.62 21.10 24.40
C GLN A 593 21.59 22.11 23.23
N GLN A 594 21.66 21.63 21.99
CA GLN A 594 21.30 22.41 20.80
C GLN A 594 20.24 21.66 20.01
N SER A 595 19.03 22.24 19.98
CA SER A 595 17.93 21.88 19.10
C SER A 595 18.29 22.23 17.65
N ARG A 596 18.25 21.25 16.73
CA ARG A 596 18.33 21.50 15.29
C ARG A 596 16.93 21.63 14.72
N SER A 597 16.64 22.81 14.15
CA SER A 597 15.45 23.11 13.35
C SER A 597 15.49 22.37 12.02
N GLY A 598 14.56 21.43 11.81
CA GLY A 598 14.31 20.81 10.50
C GLY A 598 13.48 21.74 9.60
N GLY A 599 13.94 21.97 8.37
CA GLY A 599 13.17 22.67 7.34
C GLY A 599 11.95 21.84 6.92
N ARG A 600 10.79 22.49 6.77
CA ARG A 600 9.53 21.85 6.36
C ARG A 600 9.43 21.84 4.83
N CYS A 601 9.09 20.68 4.26
CA CYS A 601 8.70 20.55 2.85
C CYS A 601 7.21 20.93 2.70
N CYS A 602 6.80 21.50 1.56
CA CYS A 602 5.40 21.90 1.34
C CYS A 602 4.46 20.68 1.23
N GLY A 603 3.24 20.81 1.76
CA GLY A 603 2.32 19.71 2.04
C GLY A 603 1.80 18.91 0.83
N GLU A 604 2.01 19.35 -0.41
CA GLU A 604 1.55 18.62 -1.61
C GLU A 604 2.52 17.51 -2.07
N CYS A 605 3.80 17.58 -1.69
CA CYS A 605 4.81 16.60 -2.10
C CYS A 605 4.73 15.28 -1.31
N ALA A 606 4.08 15.28 -0.15
CA ALA A 606 4.01 14.12 0.75
C ALA A 606 3.10 12.99 0.24
N ASN A 607 2.13 13.29 -0.63
CA ASN A 607 1.09 12.33 -1.03
C ASN A 607 1.31 11.63 -2.38
N LYS A 608 2.38 11.94 -3.12
CA LYS A 608 2.57 11.40 -4.49
C LYS A 608 3.89 10.68 -4.76
N THR A 609 4.86 10.71 -3.85
CA THR A 609 6.10 9.96 -4.01
C THR A 609 6.50 9.30 -2.70
N ASN A 610 6.58 7.97 -2.70
CA ASN A 610 7.12 7.12 -1.62
C ASN A 610 8.65 7.27 -1.44
N TYR A 611 9.18 8.45 -1.71
CA TYR A 611 10.57 8.81 -1.60
C TYR A 611 10.62 10.02 -0.68
N TYR A 612 11.09 9.89 0.56
CA TYR A 612 12.04 10.85 1.14
C TYR A 612 12.62 10.34 2.45
N ASN A 613 13.96 10.39 2.51
CA ASN A 613 14.72 10.74 3.71
C ASN A 613 16.10 11.31 3.31
N ASP A 614 16.12 12.20 2.31
CA ASP A 614 17.32 12.97 1.97
C ASP A 614 16.93 14.33 1.38
N SER A 615 17.31 15.41 2.07
CA SER A 615 17.02 16.81 1.67
C SER A 615 17.58 17.16 0.28
N ARG A 616 18.53 16.37 -0.24
CA ARG A 616 19.10 16.55 -1.59
C ARG A 616 18.21 16.03 -2.73
N ALA A 617 17.27 15.13 -2.46
CA ALA A 617 16.40 14.63 -3.53
C ALA A 617 15.37 15.68 -4.01
N CYS A 618 15.08 16.72 -3.20
CA CYS A 618 14.08 17.75 -3.53
C CYS A 618 14.49 18.60 -4.75
N GLU A 619 15.79 18.85 -4.91
CA GLU A 619 16.32 19.57 -6.08
C GLU A 619 16.18 18.78 -7.40
N VAL A 620 16.12 17.45 -7.32
CA VAL A 620 15.95 16.57 -8.50
C VAL A 620 14.46 16.40 -8.84
N CYS A 621 13.58 16.31 -7.84
CA CYS A 621 12.13 16.13 -8.05
C CYS A 621 11.43 17.35 -8.68
N LEU A 622 11.86 18.58 -8.39
CA LEU A 622 11.19 19.79 -8.90
C LEU A 622 11.32 19.97 -10.42
N LYS A 623 12.37 19.42 -11.02
CA LYS A 623 12.67 19.60 -12.45
C LYS A 623 11.96 18.59 -13.34
N ASP A 624 11.88 17.33 -12.90
CA ASP A 624 11.39 16.22 -13.74
C ASP A 624 9.91 15.88 -13.51
N VAL A 625 9.30 16.31 -12.39
CA VAL A 625 7.91 15.96 -12.04
C VAL A 625 6.95 17.15 -12.14
N CYS A 626 7.40 18.37 -11.83
CA CYS A 626 6.53 19.55 -11.73
C CYS A 626 6.61 20.52 -12.92
N ASN A 627 7.52 20.30 -13.87
CA ASN A 627 7.67 21.08 -15.11
C ASN A 627 7.76 22.61 -14.89
N VAL A 628 8.40 23.04 -13.79
CA VAL A 628 8.56 24.44 -13.40
C VAL A 628 9.79 25.05 -14.10
N SER A 629 9.68 26.30 -14.57
CA SER A 629 10.76 26.96 -15.30
C SER A 629 11.92 27.38 -14.39
N GLU A 630 13.13 27.51 -14.94
CA GLU A 630 14.33 27.90 -14.18
C GLU A 630 14.21 29.30 -13.53
N ARG A 631 13.30 30.13 -14.03
CA ARG A 631 13.00 31.47 -13.51
C ARG A 631 12.18 31.40 -12.22
N GLU A 632 11.13 30.57 -12.19
CA GLU A 632 10.25 30.37 -11.03
C GLU A 632 11.00 29.69 -9.87
N PHE A 633 11.92 28.76 -10.17
CA PHE A 633 12.78 28.14 -9.17
C PHE A 633 13.68 29.14 -8.43
N ARG A 634 14.17 30.17 -9.12
CA ARG A 634 15.01 31.22 -8.51
C ARG A 634 14.20 32.18 -7.65
N GLU A 635 12.94 32.45 -8.00
CA GLU A 635 12.04 33.30 -7.21
C GLU A 635 11.64 32.63 -5.89
N LEU A 636 11.38 31.31 -5.90
CA LEU A 636 11.07 30.53 -4.70
C LEU A 636 12.24 30.46 -3.71
N LYS A 637 13.49 30.46 -4.20
CA LYS A 637 14.70 30.44 -3.36
C LYS A 637 15.02 31.81 -2.73
N LEU A 638 14.47 32.89 -3.27
CA LEU A 638 14.70 34.26 -2.80
C LEU A 638 13.72 34.68 -1.68
N GLN A 639 12.62 33.95 -1.47
CA GLN A 639 11.65 34.26 -0.41
C GLN A 639 12.01 33.69 0.97
N ASP A 640 12.98 32.76 1.07
CA ASP A 640 13.33 32.09 2.33
C ASP A 640 14.44 32.82 3.13
N GLY A 641 14.70 34.08 2.79
CA GLY A 641 15.72 34.93 3.40
C GLY A 641 15.21 36.31 3.75
N GLY A 642 14.29 36.42 4.71
CA GLY A 642 13.89 37.72 5.25
C GLY A 642 12.68 37.69 6.18
N GLY A 643 12.91 37.52 7.48
CA GLY A 643 11.89 37.72 8.50
C GLY A 643 12.46 38.43 9.72
N GLY A 644 12.10 39.70 9.90
CA GLY A 644 12.33 40.42 11.16
C GLY A 644 12.09 41.94 11.09
N GLY A 645 10.97 42.40 11.68
CA GLY A 645 10.83 43.74 12.25
C GLY A 645 9.95 44.73 11.48
N GLY A 646 8.79 45.08 12.04
CA GLY A 646 7.87 46.09 11.50
C GLY A 646 8.12 47.52 12.00
N GLY A 647 7.38 48.46 11.40
CA GLY A 647 7.03 49.75 12.00
C GLY A 647 7.45 51.01 11.22
N GLY A 648 6.47 51.70 10.62
CA GLY A 648 6.39 53.18 10.65
C GLY A 648 6.91 53.99 9.45
N GLY A 649 5.97 54.58 8.69
CA GLY A 649 5.92 56.02 8.44
C GLY A 649 6.81 56.67 7.35
N GLY A 650 6.16 57.07 6.24
CA GLY A 650 6.21 58.46 5.74
C GLY A 650 7.34 58.92 4.80
N GLY A 651 6.96 59.35 3.59
CA GLY A 651 7.43 60.62 3.02
C GLY A 651 8.53 60.62 1.93
N GLY A 652 8.12 60.82 0.67
CA GLY A 652 8.57 61.94 -0.18
C GLY A 652 9.97 61.93 -0.85
N GLY A 653 9.98 62.01 -2.18
CA GLY A 653 10.73 63.05 -2.91
C GLY A 653 12.03 62.67 -3.67
N GLY A 654 11.94 62.65 -5.01
CA GLY A 654 12.66 63.59 -5.91
C GLY A 654 14.14 63.36 -6.31
N GLY A 655 14.36 63.31 -7.65
CA GLY A 655 15.56 63.80 -8.39
C GLY A 655 16.82 62.92 -8.32
N GLY A 656 17.68 62.76 -9.32
CA GLY A 656 17.89 63.45 -10.61
C GLY A 656 19.41 63.63 -10.86
N GLY A 657 19.92 63.15 -12.00
CA GLY A 657 21.26 63.47 -12.58
C GLY A 657 22.48 62.86 -11.85
N GLY A 658 23.62 62.53 -12.47
CA GLY A 658 24.14 62.73 -13.82
C GLY A 658 25.68 62.82 -13.74
N GLY A 659 26.40 62.11 -14.62
CA GLY A 659 27.70 62.52 -15.20
C GLY A 659 29.01 62.37 -14.42
N GLY A 660 29.87 61.44 -14.87
CA GLY A 660 31.05 61.77 -15.69
C GLY A 660 32.43 62.01 -15.04
N GLY A 661 33.39 61.15 -15.42
CA GLY A 661 34.83 61.45 -15.70
C GLY A 661 35.77 61.71 -14.52
N GLU A 662 37.07 61.38 -14.51
CA GLU A 662 37.99 60.60 -15.37
C GLU A 662 39.37 60.63 -14.65
N GLN A 663 40.12 59.52 -14.78
CA GLN A 663 41.59 59.37 -14.85
C GLN A 663 42.59 59.94 -13.80
N GLN A 664 43.45 59.03 -13.27
CA GLN A 664 44.94 58.93 -13.38
C GLN A 664 45.51 58.19 -12.15
N GLN A 665 46.04 56.96 -12.25
CA GLN A 665 47.34 56.46 -12.79
C GLN A 665 48.49 56.40 -11.76
N HIS A 666 49.15 55.22 -11.74
CA HIS A 666 50.48 54.84 -11.21
C HIS A 666 50.71 54.90 -9.67
N GLY A 667 51.30 53.94 -8.98
CA GLY A 667 51.93 52.65 -9.30
C GLY A 667 52.66 52.12 -8.04
N THR A 668 52.79 50.79 -7.95
CA THR A 668 53.81 49.99 -7.20
C THR A 668 54.04 50.24 -5.70
N ASP A 669 53.70 49.29 -4.83
CA ASP A 669 54.64 48.23 -4.38
C ASP A 669 54.07 47.31 -3.28
N GLY A 670 54.37 46.02 -3.45
CA GLY A 670 54.68 45.00 -2.43
C GLY A 670 53.90 44.92 -1.12
N THR A 671 53.07 43.88 -0.98
CA THR A 671 53.31 42.71 -0.10
C THR A 671 52.06 41.81 -0.11
N GLY A 672 52.19 40.67 -0.80
CA GLY A 672 51.15 39.66 -0.85
C GLY A 672 51.00 38.98 0.50
N ALA A 673 49.82 39.11 1.10
CA ALA A 673 49.36 38.20 2.15
C ALA A 673 48.95 36.89 1.47
N GLU A 674 49.72 35.83 1.72
CA GLU A 674 49.37 34.47 1.31
C GLU A 674 48.11 34.02 2.06
N ASP A 675 47.06 33.75 1.29
CA ASP A 675 45.79 33.23 1.75
C ASP A 675 45.90 31.70 1.93
N GLY A 676 45.51 31.20 3.11
CA GLY A 676 45.80 29.85 3.61
C GLY A 676 45.20 28.68 2.83
N ARG A 677 45.82 28.32 1.71
CA ARG A 677 45.68 26.99 1.07
C ARG A 677 46.92 26.15 1.39
N GLY A 678 46.94 25.50 2.55
CA GLY A 678 48.04 24.61 2.98
C GLY A 678 47.56 23.20 3.34
N ASP A 679 48.20 22.21 2.72
CA ASP A 679 48.37 20.81 3.15
C ASP A 679 47.25 19.76 2.94
N ILE A 680 46.96 19.48 1.66
CA ILE A 680 46.72 18.10 1.15
C ILE A 680 47.83 17.69 0.14
N SER A 681 48.76 18.62 -0.16
CA SER A 681 49.83 18.51 -1.16
C SER A 681 50.97 17.59 -0.74
N SER A 682 50.68 16.30 -0.48
CA SER A 682 51.74 15.33 -0.22
C SER A 682 51.51 13.93 -0.78
N PHE A 683 50.30 13.64 -1.27
CA PHE A 683 49.98 12.37 -1.95
C PHE A 683 49.45 12.55 -3.38
N GLY A 684 49.12 13.79 -3.79
CA GLY A 684 48.78 14.15 -5.17
C GLY A 684 47.36 13.85 -5.62
N PHE A 685 46.37 13.91 -4.72
CA PHE A 685 44.95 13.81 -5.07
C PHE A 685 44.12 14.78 -4.22
N ASN A 686 42.97 15.20 -4.74
CA ASN A 686 41.98 15.97 -4.00
C ASN A 686 40.69 15.16 -3.82
N ILE A 687 39.96 15.47 -2.76
CA ILE A 687 38.70 14.81 -2.40
C ILE A 687 37.55 15.81 -2.31
N ARG A 688 36.34 15.35 -2.67
CA ARG A 688 35.11 16.14 -2.67
C ARG A 688 33.90 15.26 -2.37
N GLY A 689 32.74 15.92 -2.24
CA GLY A 689 31.47 15.25 -2.00
C GLY A 689 31.23 14.99 -0.52
N ASP A 690 30.15 14.27 -0.25
CA ASP A 690 29.75 13.85 1.09
C ASP A 690 29.95 12.33 1.22
N ALA A 691 29.29 11.64 2.15
CA ALA A 691 29.36 10.18 2.25
C ALA A 691 28.75 9.43 1.04
N PRO A 692 29.49 8.51 0.36
CA PRO A 692 30.92 8.24 0.48
C PRO A 692 31.77 9.29 -0.26
N VAL A 693 32.90 9.67 0.34
CA VAL A 693 33.78 10.72 -0.18
C VAL A 693 34.44 10.28 -1.49
N MET A 694 34.48 11.17 -2.48
CA MET A 694 34.97 10.89 -3.83
C MET A 694 36.28 11.63 -4.11
N ILE A 695 37.17 11.01 -4.89
CA ILE A 695 38.37 11.65 -5.44
C ILE A 695 37.98 12.56 -6.60
N SER A 696 38.30 13.85 -6.49
CA SER A 696 37.94 14.85 -7.50
C SER A 696 38.96 14.96 -8.62
N THR A 697 40.24 14.96 -8.27
CA THR A 697 41.36 15.17 -9.18
C THR A 697 42.55 14.36 -8.72
N VAL A 698 43.32 13.82 -9.66
CA VAL A 698 44.57 13.12 -9.40
C VAL A 698 45.68 13.79 -10.20
N GLU A 699 46.76 14.18 -9.53
CA GLU A 699 47.90 14.82 -10.17
C GLU A 699 48.72 13.78 -10.93
N ILE A 700 49.01 14.05 -12.22
CA ILE A 700 49.77 13.16 -13.09
C ILE A 700 51.18 12.95 -12.52
N ASN A 701 51.66 11.70 -12.53
CA ASN A 701 52.95 11.27 -11.95
C ASN A 701 53.07 11.46 -10.43
N SER A 702 51.96 11.69 -9.73
CA SER A 702 51.96 11.71 -8.26
C SER A 702 51.96 10.31 -7.65
N LEU A 703 52.16 10.22 -6.33
CA LEU A 703 52.03 8.95 -5.59
C LEU A 703 50.64 8.34 -5.78
N ALA A 704 49.58 9.14 -5.82
CA ALA A 704 48.21 8.68 -6.07
C ALA A 704 48.02 8.09 -7.47
N ASP A 705 48.54 8.76 -8.50
CA ASP A 705 48.48 8.29 -9.90
C ASP A 705 49.24 6.96 -10.06
N LEU A 706 50.47 6.90 -9.55
CA LEU A 706 51.28 5.67 -9.52
C LEU A 706 50.66 4.57 -8.65
N GLY A 707 49.90 4.94 -7.63
CA GLY A 707 49.13 4.03 -6.77
C GLY A 707 47.85 3.50 -7.41
N GLY A 708 47.49 3.96 -8.62
CA GLY A 708 46.30 3.50 -9.36
C GLY A 708 44.98 4.10 -8.87
N ILE A 709 45.04 5.24 -8.18
CA ILE A 709 43.88 6.04 -7.80
C ILE A 709 43.36 6.79 -9.04
N LYS A 710 42.05 6.77 -9.26
CA LYS A 710 41.42 7.43 -10.41
C LYS A 710 40.49 8.55 -9.97
N GLU A 711 40.37 9.56 -10.82
CA GLU A 711 39.32 10.57 -10.68
C GLU A 711 37.93 9.90 -10.71
N GLY A 712 37.07 10.26 -9.76
CA GLY A 712 35.74 9.67 -9.61
C GLY A 712 35.69 8.43 -8.71
N ASP A 713 36.82 7.92 -8.22
CA ASP A 713 36.84 6.83 -7.23
C ASP A 713 36.21 7.26 -5.90
N PHE A 714 35.45 6.36 -5.26
CA PHE A 714 34.95 6.55 -3.89
C PHE A 714 35.88 5.88 -2.89
N ILE A 715 36.17 6.57 -1.79
CA ILE A 715 36.95 6.05 -0.66
C ILE A 715 36.00 5.29 0.27
N VAL A 716 36.27 3.99 0.47
CA VAL A 716 35.42 3.11 1.30
C VAL A 716 36.09 2.72 2.62
N GLU A 717 37.42 2.64 2.64
CA GLU A 717 38.20 2.36 3.85
C GLU A 717 39.45 3.24 3.89
N LEU A 718 39.85 3.70 5.07
CA LEU A 718 41.04 4.51 5.25
C LEU A 718 41.76 4.14 6.54
N CYS A 719 43.06 3.81 6.44
CA CYS A 719 43.91 3.35 7.53
C CYS A 719 43.21 2.24 8.38
N GLY A 720 42.50 1.30 7.70
CA GLY A 720 41.75 0.19 8.32
C GLY A 720 40.34 0.53 8.84
N VAL A 721 39.89 1.78 8.71
CA VAL A 721 38.58 2.24 9.19
C VAL A 721 37.59 2.35 8.03
N ASP A 722 36.38 1.78 8.16
CA ASP A 722 35.29 1.98 7.19
C ASP A 722 34.83 3.45 7.22
N VAL A 723 34.97 4.12 6.07
CA VAL A 723 34.65 5.55 5.90
C VAL A 723 33.46 5.77 4.95
N LYS A 724 32.70 4.72 4.57
CA LYS A 724 31.56 4.83 3.63
C LYS A 724 30.51 5.85 4.06
N TRP A 725 30.36 6.06 5.37
CA TRP A 725 29.42 7.02 5.98
C TRP A 725 30.08 8.30 6.50
N TYR A 726 31.39 8.48 6.34
CA TYR A 726 32.10 9.61 6.87
C TYR A 726 31.90 10.83 5.98
N THR A 727 31.73 11.99 6.62
CA THR A 727 31.73 13.28 5.93
C THR A 727 33.14 13.64 5.44
N LEU A 728 33.22 14.55 4.48
CA LEU A 728 34.49 15.07 3.96
C LEU A 728 35.47 15.50 5.07
N GLN A 729 34.97 16.19 6.08
CA GLN A 729 35.78 16.69 7.19
C GLN A 729 36.35 15.55 8.06
N GLN A 730 35.58 14.49 8.27
CA GLN A 730 36.03 13.33 9.03
C GLN A 730 37.10 12.55 8.26
N VAL A 731 36.93 12.38 6.94
CA VAL A 731 37.94 11.74 6.09
C VAL A 731 39.23 12.56 6.04
N LEU A 732 39.14 13.89 5.88
CA LEU A 732 40.30 14.79 5.92
C LEU A 732 41.05 14.70 7.26
N LYS A 733 40.32 14.62 8.37
CA LYS A 733 40.92 14.44 9.70
C LYS A 733 41.70 13.12 9.79
N LEU A 734 41.16 12.02 9.26
CA LEU A 734 41.88 10.75 9.25
C LEU A 734 43.12 10.78 8.34
N ILE A 735 43.04 11.41 7.17
CA ILE A 735 44.18 11.58 6.26
C ILE A 735 45.29 12.39 6.95
N ARG A 736 44.95 13.49 7.63
CA ARG A 736 45.93 14.32 8.36
C ARG A 736 46.62 13.57 9.49
N ASN A 737 45.95 12.61 10.11
CA ASN A 737 46.55 11.75 11.13
C ASN A 737 47.52 10.70 10.55
N CYS A 738 47.40 10.39 9.25
CA CYS A 738 48.28 9.45 8.56
C CYS A 738 49.45 10.26 7.92
N GLU A 739 50.54 10.49 8.67
CA GLU A 739 51.64 11.43 8.29
C GLU A 739 52.45 10.98 7.06
N HIS A 740 53.08 9.79 7.15
CA HIS A 740 54.05 9.32 6.16
C HIS A 740 53.56 8.13 5.32
N SER A 741 52.53 7.43 5.78
CA SER A 741 51.92 6.31 5.06
C SER A 741 50.41 6.42 5.13
N LEU A 742 49.76 6.29 3.97
CA LEU A 742 48.31 6.31 3.84
C LEU A 742 47.87 5.01 3.15
N GLU A 743 47.05 4.23 3.84
CA GLU A 743 46.39 3.06 3.27
C GLU A 743 44.92 3.39 3.04
N LEU A 744 44.43 3.13 1.82
CA LEU A 744 43.05 3.41 1.43
C LEU A 744 42.51 2.28 0.56
N LYS A 745 41.22 1.97 0.74
CA LYS A 745 40.47 1.16 -0.23
C LYS A 745 39.53 2.05 -1.02
N VAL A 746 39.56 1.90 -2.33
CA VAL A 746 38.73 2.68 -3.26
C VAL A 746 37.94 1.79 -4.20
N ILE A 747 36.77 2.27 -4.62
CA ILE A 747 35.94 1.65 -5.66
C ILE A 747 35.71 2.65 -6.80
N THR A 748 35.66 2.15 -8.04
CA THR A 748 35.32 2.97 -9.20
C THR A 748 33.85 2.71 -9.58
N PRO A 749 32.97 3.72 -9.54
CA PRO A 749 31.61 3.58 -10.06
C PRO A 749 31.62 3.31 -11.57
N MET A 750 30.82 2.35 -12.03
CA MET A 750 30.73 1.95 -13.43
C MET A 750 29.55 2.59 -14.17
N ASP A 751 28.69 3.34 -13.47
CA ASP A 751 27.57 4.03 -14.10
C ASP A 751 28.08 5.19 -14.97
N ARG A 752 27.45 5.36 -16.14
CA ARG A 752 27.79 6.36 -17.16
C ARG A 752 27.78 7.82 -16.67
N ASN A 753 27.08 8.09 -15.55
CA ASN A 753 27.03 9.40 -14.92
C ASN A 753 28.31 9.76 -14.15
N TYR A 754 29.09 8.77 -13.72
CA TYR A 754 30.35 8.95 -12.99
C TYR A 754 31.58 8.72 -13.87
N LEU A 755 31.42 8.03 -15.00
CA LEU A 755 32.48 7.75 -15.98
C LEU A 755 32.74 8.90 -16.98
N LYS A 756 32.38 10.17 -16.70
CA LYS A 756 32.81 11.29 -17.55
C LYS A 756 34.14 11.84 -17.03
N PRO A 757 35.29 11.60 -17.69
CA PRO A 757 36.43 12.49 -17.54
C PRO A 757 36.00 13.85 -18.09
N MET A 758 36.33 14.96 -17.42
CA MET A 758 36.25 16.28 -18.03
C MET A 758 37.33 16.38 -19.12
N ALA A 759 37.07 15.77 -20.28
CA ALA A 759 37.83 16.03 -21.48
C ALA A 759 37.43 17.42 -22.00
N MET A 760 38.35 18.37 -21.83
CA MET A 760 38.59 19.57 -22.64
C MET A 760 37.38 20.14 -23.39
N SER A 761 36.90 21.30 -22.90
CA SER A 761 35.93 22.14 -23.57
C SER A 761 36.43 22.60 -24.95
N HIS A 762 35.82 22.11 -26.02
CA HIS A 762 35.66 22.87 -27.24
C HIS A 762 34.24 22.70 -27.78
N SER A 763 33.63 23.85 -28.07
CA SER A 763 32.30 24.10 -28.63
C SER A 763 31.71 23.03 -29.55
N SER A 764 30.49 22.60 -29.24
CA SER A 764 29.41 22.55 -30.24
C SER A 764 28.05 22.39 -29.56
N LYS A 765 27.15 23.33 -29.81
CA LYS A 765 25.72 23.31 -29.45
C LYS A 765 25.04 22.10 -30.13
N GLY A 766 24.19 21.38 -29.39
CA GLY A 766 23.39 20.29 -29.94
C GLY A 766 22.31 19.76 -28.99
N SER A 767 21.08 20.18 -29.26
CA SER A 767 19.74 19.69 -28.90
C SER A 767 19.55 18.53 -27.90
N ILE A 768 18.69 18.77 -26.90
CA ILE A 768 18.10 17.78 -25.99
C ILE A 768 16.89 17.13 -26.68
N SER A 769 16.90 15.82 -26.85
CA SER A 769 15.74 15.01 -27.22
C SER A 769 15.24 14.25 -25.99
N THR A 770 13.99 14.49 -25.61
CA THR A 770 13.22 13.70 -24.64
C THR A 770 12.97 12.29 -25.17
N LEU A 771 13.40 11.25 -24.45
CA LEU A 771 13.04 9.87 -24.75
C LEU A 771 12.35 9.22 -23.55
N SER A 772 11.03 9.13 -23.69
CA SER A 772 10.12 8.19 -23.05
C SER A 772 10.50 6.75 -23.41
N GLY A 773 10.88 5.96 -22.40
CA GLY A 773 11.17 4.53 -22.53
C GLY A 773 9.97 3.67 -22.15
N SER A 774 9.15 3.32 -23.14
CA SER A 774 8.16 2.25 -23.05
C SER A 774 8.86 0.89 -23.14
N SER A 775 8.76 0.05 -22.11
CA SER A 775 9.27 -1.32 -22.15
C SER A 775 8.15 -2.31 -22.44
N SER A 776 7.98 -2.68 -23.71
CA SER A 776 7.30 -3.90 -24.14
C SER A 776 8.36 -4.87 -24.66
N GLY A 777 8.59 -5.97 -23.96
CA GLY A 777 9.60 -6.97 -24.30
C GLY A 777 9.27 -8.34 -23.71
N ILE A 778 8.32 -9.01 -24.35
CA ILE A 778 8.10 -10.47 -24.34
C ILE A 778 9.41 -11.26 -24.37
N SER A 779 9.58 -12.18 -23.43
CA SER A 779 10.65 -13.18 -23.43
C SER A 779 10.04 -14.58 -23.53
N SER A 780 10.27 -15.24 -24.65
CA SER A 780 10.08 -16.68 -24.83
C SER A 780 11.40 -17.25 -25.36
N GLY A 781 11.86 -18.35 -24.74
CA GLY A 781 13.07 -19.05 -25.20
C GLY A 781 13.55 -20.10 -24.20
N ALA A 782 13.02 -21.31 -24.31
CA ALA A 782 13.71 -22.55 -23.95
C ALA A 782 14.28 -23.20 -25.24
N PRO A 783 15.27 -24.10 -25.16
CA PRO A 783 16.23 -24.34 -26.25
C PRO A 783 15.79 -25.39 -27.29
N SER A 784 16.40 -25.30 -28.48
CA SER A 784 16.27 -26.23 -29.62
C SER A 784 16.90 -27.62 -29.36
N PRO A 785 16.63 -28.63 -30.21
CA PRO A 785 17.58 -28.86 -31.30
C PRO A 785 17.00 -29.39 -32.65
N THR A 786 17.80 -29.14 -33.71
CA THR A 786 18.05 -29.96 -34.93
C THR A 786 16.95 -30.23 -35.96
N GLY A 787 17.27 -29.92 -37.24
CA GLY A 787 16.90 -30.76 -38.39
C GLY A 787 16.21 -30.10 -39.59
N THR A 788 17.02 -29.55 -40.52
CA THR A 788 16.94 -29.68 -41.99
C THR A 788 15.64 -29.40 -42.80
N THR A 789 15.85 -28.59 -43.87
CA THR A 789 15.14 -28.56 -45.20
C THR A 789 13.67 -28.08 -45.19
N THR A 790 13.13 -27.22 -46.08
CA THR A 790 13.46 -26.66 -47.40
C THR A 790 12.50 -25.48 -47.67
N LYS A 791 12.90 -24.56 -48.57
CA LYS A 791 12.14 -23.38 -49.03
C LYS A 791 11.05 -23.72 -50.07
N SER A 792 9.94 -22.96 -50.06
CA SER A 792 9.29 -22.31 -51.23
C SER A 792 8.13 -21.42 -50.74
N ALA A 793 8.16 -20.09 -50.91
CA ALA A 793 7.69 -19.29 -52.07
C ALA A 793 6.16 -19.48 -52.30
N THR A 794 5.27 -18.47 -52.35
CA THR A 794 5.30 -17.12 -52.96
C THR A 794 4.09 -16.26 -52.54
N LYS A 795 4.31 -14.94 -52.48
CA LYS A 795 3.46 -13.75 -52.83
C LYS A 795 1.96 -13.99 -53.15
N THR A 796 1.02 -13.17 -52.68
CA THR A 796 0.74 -11.82 -53.23
C THR A 796 -0.06 -10.89 -52.28
N ARG A 797 0.11 -9.59 -52.54
CA ARG A 797 -0.44 -8.37 -51.92
C ARG A 797 -1.52 -7.84 -52.88
N SER A 798 -2.70 -7.31 -52.49
CA SER A 798 -2.94 -5.87 -52.21
C SER A 798 -4.45 -5.51 -52.10
N LYS A 799 -4.80 -4.60 -51.15
CA LYS A 799 -5.67 -3.38 -51.22
C LYS A 799 -7.02 -3.43 -52.00
N LEU A 800 -8.17 -2.85 -51.62
CA LEU A 800 -8.61 -1.83 -50.65
C LEU A 800 -10.17 -1.68 -50.74
N GLY A 801 -10.90 -1.39 -49.64
CA GLY A 801 -12.00 -0.39 -49.63
C GLY A 801 -13.50 -0.77 -49.49
N LYS A 802 -14.05 -0.43 -48.30
CA LYS A 802 -15.39 0.18 -48.00
C LYS A 802 -16.70 -0.67 -47.77
N THR A 803 -17.19 -0.54 -46.52
CA THR A 803 -18.58 -0.26 -46.01
C THR A 803 -19.71 -1.31 -45.95
N ARG A 804 -20.28 -1.40 -44.73
CA ARG A 804 -21.67 -1.73 -44.24
C ARG A 804 -22.01 -3.15 -43.68
N LEU A 805 -22.39 -3.11 -42.39
CA LEU A 805 -23.45 -3.80 -41.60
C LEU A 805 -23.57 -5.35 -41.48
N SER A 806 -23.88 -5.76 -40.22
CA SER A 806 -24.55 -6.99 -39.70
C SER A 806 -23.82 -8.32 -39.92
N SER A 807 -23.73 -9.31 -39.01
CA SER A 807 -24.41 -9.63 -37.74
C SER A 807 -23.89 -10.99 -37.23
N PHE A 808 -23.84 -11.19 -35.89
CA PHE A 808 -23.88 -12.45 -35.10
C PHE A 808 -22.91 -13.62 -35.48
N THR A 809 -22.20 -14.28 -34.55
CA THR A 809 -22.79 -15.10 -33.47
C THR A 809 -21.91 -15.19 -32.22
N SER A 810 -22.64 -15.17 -31.10
CA SER A 810 -22.29 -15.42 -29.71
C SER A 810 -21.95 -16.88 -29.42
N GLY A 811 -20.93 -17.11 -28.58
CA GLY A 811 -20.72 -18.37 -27.87
C GLY A 811 -20.88 -18.17 -26.36
N SER A 812 -22.12 -18.21 -25.87
CA SER A 812 -22.46 -18.20 -24.44
C SER A 812 -22.35 -19.62 -23.86
N TRP A 813 -21.70 -19.76 -22.71
CA TRP A 813 -21.84 -20.94 -21.86
C TRP A 813 -22.45 -20.52 -20.52
N ASN A 814 -23.71 -20.92 -20.30
CA ASN A 814 -24.47 -20.74 -19.06
C ASN A 814 -24.55 -22.08 -18.30
N PRO A 815 -24.17 -22.14 -17.02
CA PRO A 815 -24.43 -23.30 -16.18
C PRO A 815 -25.70 -23.09 -15.32
N PHE A 816 -26.42 -24.20 -15.11
CA PHE A 816 -27.57 -24.41 -14.21
C PHE A 816 -28.99 -24.17 -14.76
N ARG A 817 -29.55 -25.22 -15.37
CA ARG A 817 -30.99 -25.54 -15.28
C ARG A 817 -31.17 -26.90 -14.58
N ARG A 818 -31.82 -26.89 -13.43
CA ARG A 818 -32.39 -28.04 -12.69
C ARG A 818 -33.73 -28.39 -13.41
N THR A 819 -34.20 -29.63 -13.64
CA THR A 819 -34.62 -30.70 -12.70
C THR A 819 -35.15 -31.93 -13.46
N GLN A 820 -35.11 -33.10 -12.78
CA GLN A 820 -36.03 -34.26 -12.81
C GLN A 820 -36.20 -35.13 -14.08
N SER A 821 -35.83 -36.41 -13.97
CA SER A 821 -36.75 -37.56 -13.96
C SER A 821 -36.01 -38.88 -14.24
N LEU A 822 -36.27 -39.87 -13.39
CA LEU A 822 -36.05 -41.29 -13.63
C LEU A 822 -36.66 -41.74 -14.97
N GLY A 823 -36.04 -42.72 -15.63
CA GLY A 823 -36.74 -43.54 -16.63
C GLY A 823 -35.89 -44.12 -17.76
N LYS A 824 -35.47 -45.38 -17.54
CA LYS A 824 -35.57 -46.48 -18.53
C LYS A 824 -34.68 -46.47 -19.79
N ILE A 825 -33.92 -47.57 -19.86
CA ILE A 825 -33.74 -48.50 -20.99
C ILE A 825 -32.35 -48.48 -21.68
N PHE A 826 -31.68 -49.64 -21.50
CA PHE A 826 -30.46 -50.24 -22.07
C PHE A 826 -29.09 -49.66 -21.71
#